data_AF-A0A3D2TJQ2-F1
#
_entry.id   AF-A0A3D2TJQ2-F1
#
_cell.length_a   1.000
_cell.length_b   1.000
_cell.length_c   1.000
_cell.angle_alpha   90.00
_cell.angle_beta   90.00
_cell.angle_gamma   90.00
#
_symmetry.space_group_name_H-M   'P 1'
#
loop_
_entity.id
_entity.type
_entity.pdbx_description
1 polymer ?
#
loop_
_entity_poly.entity_id
_entity_poly.type
_entity_poly.pdbx_seq_one_letter_code
_entity_poly.pdbx_strand_id
1 'polypeptide(L)'
;MQQDTQSKFNWTGRMETLEDRLAMSADPLGGPLGGAITHHALVDTPPPLNHHQESTPDFWIDTADQIALEEHLRQIDQALASAHDQTGLNDVRDAYGFTGIGQTVAVIDSGIAYDHYALGGGFGSNYRVVGGWDFTGENDADPYDDGPSGSHGTHVSGIIGSSDSTHEGVAPGVDLVGLRVFDDVGSGYFSWVENALDWIHTNRNSFENPITAVNLSLGVASWNADSIPSWANLEDEFAQLEADGIFISVSAGNSFSSFNTAGLSYPAASSHVVPVMSADDSGLLSYFSQRHSRAIAAPGRWVTSTVPDYSGNNNGTTDDFATYSGTSMAAPYVAGASVLIREAMEFAGYTNITQDTIYDHMIATADSFYDSATNAWYDRLNLDAAIDALMPADDYGSLAGAAYNLGTVVDTLNMNGAITTLDDSDYFTFTAANSGTVSFTAQNTTHALDPLWHMEGGSGTWSGDFNETLTVDVTAGQSYTVSLSSDDGLGYYDLEITAESSFSFTDWGAVAFNQLNGISVAGDTWYRIEATRSGFLTAEAQLNNGGGHVSLELYNSDMQQVDTGNVINGTSRVDTYANIGDEFFVKVSGSNNNVDFRLTNLVSASGNTVHVDGTAGNDTFSFLAGNTHQVEVNGVRYDFASNAIANLHFTGDTGNDLITLVGTSGDESAILSVGQTNFDGSGFAVLASGIETVNVYGNGGQDAATFHDSAGKDTLVARPQEVTFSGNGFSHTAHDFSETYAYSTLGNDHAVMHDSAGNDDYRSYYNRSIFKGNGFYNLARGFSSTQAYSTQGVDAARLYDSSGDDIYTAHADHVILSGTGFHNRADNFRLTFAYATQGHDVASLYDTAGYDTLRAYHDKVALSGSGYYNYARMFDENYAYSTGGNDFAIFYDSVGNDVYEGHEDKATMSGAGYFNRANNFSRTQAYSFAGQDVANFYGSTGDETYKGYHNQAFFIGSGFNHRARYFAQTYAHSGGGNDIAVFYDSAGNDVYEGYHNQASLSGTDFIHEAYDFSKSYAYSTQGYDIARFYDSPGNDDFRAYHNRAILQGDGFYNRANDFSANFGYSTQGNDAARFYDSAGDDSYESYFNYVTLSGTGFYNYGSGFNSTYAYASTGNDTAVFHDSAGDDTYRAFHDKAMMSGAGFYNYARLFDQTWATSTQGNDTAKLYDSVGNDILQAAGDEMDLVGNTFDNCVNNFAKVMAYSTNGGTDTVDVQATDSVFQKIGDWS
;
A
#
# COMPACT_ATOMS: atom_id res chain seq x y z
N MET A 1 0.29 -65.40 -35.63
CA MET A 1 0.26 -64.68 -36.92
C MET A 1 -0.10 -63.23 -36.61
N GLN A 2 0.79 -62.34 -36.15
CA GLN A 2 2.26 -62.35 -36.04
C GLN A 2 3.00 -62.38 -37.39
N GLN A 3 4.00 -61.48 -37.51
CA GLN A 3 4.85 -61.15 -38.66
C GLN A 3 4.13 -60.46 -39.83
N ASP A 4 4.68 -59.43 -40.49
CA ASP A 4 5.86 -58.56 -40.25
C ASP A 4 5.58 -57.18 -40.93
N THR A 5 6.35 -56.08 -40.86
CA THR A 5 7.82 -55.89 -40.80
C THR A 5 8.19 -54.51 -40.17
N GLN A 6 9.44 -54.06 -40.29
CA GLN A 6 10.03 -52.82 -39.75
C GLN A 6 9.62 -51.52 -40.48
N SER A 7 9.54 -50.41 -39.73
CA SER A 7 9.92 -49.05 -40.16
C SER A 7 10.58 -48.34 -38.96
N LYS A 8 11.90 -48.23 -38.95
CA LYS A 8 12.65 -46.98 -39.16
C LYS A 8 12.26 -45.84 -38.21
N PHE A 9 13.22 -45.46 -37.35
CA PHE A 9 13.29 -44.12 -36.77
C PHE A 9 13.20 -43.06 -37.89
N ASN A 10 12.35 -42.06 -37.68
CA ASN A 10 12.57 -40.71 -38.15
C ASN A 10 12.49 -39.84 -36.88
N TRP A 11 13.58 -39.16 -36.52
CA TRP A 11 13.46 -37.98 -35.68
C TRP A 11 12.87 -36.88 -36.56
N THR A 12 11.65 -36.46 -36.22
CA THR A 12 11.06 -35.18 -36.62
C THR A 12 10.45 -34.60 -35.35
N GLY A 13 11.32 -34.31 -34.37
CA GLY A 13 10.95 -33.47 -33.25
C GLY A 13 10.66 -32.09 -33.83
N ARG A 14 9.39 -31.70 -33.79
CA ARG A 14 9.01 -30.29 -33.89
C ARG A 14 9.19 -29.77 -32.47
N MET A 15 10.20 -28.94 -32.24
CA MET A 15 10.18 -28.12 -31.02
C MET A 15 8.94 -27.26 -31.10
N GLU A 16 8.17 -27.16 -30.02
CA GLU A 16 7.17 -26.10 -29.92
C GLU A 16 7.93 -24.78 -29.82
N THR A 17 7.64 -23.85 -30.74
CA THR A 17 8.18 -22.48 -30.65
C THR A 17 7.50 -21.76 -29.48
N LEU A 18 8.10 -20.65 -29.03
CA LEU A 18 7.57 -19.89 -27.89
C LEU A 18 6.09 -19.51 -28.10
N GLU A 19 5.70 -19.20 -29.35
CA GLU A 19 4.32 -18.92 -29.77
C GLU A 19 3.33 -20.08 -29.50
N ASP A 20 3.72 -21.33 -29.78
CA ASP A 20 2.83 -22.50 -29.62
C ASP A 20 2.50 -22.73 -28.12
N ARG A 21 3.40 -22.37 -27.18
CA ARG A 21 3.12 -22.41 -25.72
C ARG A 21 2.40 -21.15 -25.21
N LEU A 22 2.71 -19.96 -25.73
CA LEU A 22 1.99 -18.70 -25.41
C LEU A 22 0.48 -18.79 -25.72
N ALA A 23 0.10 -19.56 -26.75
CA ALA A 23 -1.29 -19.81 -27.12
C ALA A 23 -2.13 -20.55 -26.04
N MET A 24 -1.52 -21.05 -24.96
CA MET A 24 -2.22 -21.78 -23.89
C MET A 24 -2.45 -20.99 -22.59
N SER A 25 -1.81 -19.83 -22.39
CA SER A 25 -2.00 -19.00 -21.18
C SER A 25 -3.02 -17.85 -21.35
N ALA A 26 -3.50 -17.58 -22.56
CA ALA A 26 -4.23 -16.35 -22.90
C ALA A 26 -5.72 -16.53 -23.28
N ASP A 27 -6.61 -16.80 -22.31
CA ASP A 27 -8.06 -16.51 -22.44
C ASP A 27 -8.70 -16.07 -21.10
N PRO A 28 -8.66 -14.77 -20.77
CA PRO A 28 -9.27 -14.22 -19.56
C PRO A 28 -10.72 -13.68 -19.77
N LEU A 29 -11.55 -14.25 -20.66
CA LEU A 29 -12.90 -13.70 -20.97
C LEU A 29 -14.13 -14.63 -20.79
N GLY A 30 -14.31 -15.10 -19.54
CA GLY A 30 -15.62 -15.08 -18.87
C GLY A 30 -16.79 -15.93 -19.43
N GLY A 31 -16.83 -17.23 -19.07
CA GLY A 31 -17.99 -18.11 -19.25
C GLY A 31 -18.86 -18.30 -17.99
N PRO A 32 -20.18 -18.05 -17.98
CA PRO A 32 -21.01 -18.09 -16.77
C PRO A 32 -21.47 -19.51 -16.38
N LEU A 33 -20.53 -20.44 -16.16
CA LEU A 33 -20.76 -21.76 -15.57
C LEU A 33 -19.62 -22.13 -14.61
N GLY A 34 -19.68 -21.63 -13.38
CA GLY A 34 -18.84 -22.14 -12.30
C GLY A 34 -19.11 -23.62 -12.04
N GLY A 35 -18.16 -24.47 -12.42
CA GLY A 35 -18.17 -25.91 -12.19
C GLY A 35 -16.76 -26.35 -11.85
N ALA A 36 -16.58 -26.95 -10.66
CA ALA A 36 -15.27 -27.34 -10.16
C ALA A 36 -14.55 -28.29 -11.13
N ILE A 37 -13.28 -27.99 -11.41
CA ILE A 37 -12.40 -28.85 -12.20
C ILE A 37 -12.18 -30.14 -11.40
N THR A 38 -12.58 -31.28 -11.96
CA THR A 38 -12.37 -32.58 -11.31
C THR A 38 -10.97 -33.08 -11.63
N HIS A 39 -10.08 -33.12 -10.63
CA HIS A 39 -8.69 -33.53 -10.78
C HIS A 39 -8.57 -34.87 -11.55
N HIS A 40 -7.77 -34.85 -12.62
CA HIS A 40 -7.46 -36.03 -13.41
C HIS A 40 -6.30 -36.77 -12.74
N ALA A 41 -6.64 -37.68 -11.83
CA ALA A 41 -5.64 -38.43 -11.05
C ALA A 41 -4.65 -39.19 -11.96
N LEU A 42 -3.40 -38.73 -11.99
CA LEU A 42 -2.26 -39.54 -12.40
C LEU A 42 -2.10 -40.67 -11.39
N VAL A 43 -2.05 -41.91 -11.87
CA VAL A 43 -1.97 -43.10 -11.01
C VAL A 43 -0.51 -43.47 -10.81
N ASP A 44 0.20 -42.64 -10.07
CA ASP A 44 1.54 -42.98 -9.61
C ASP A 44 1.50 -43.94 -8.41
N THR A 45 2.53 -44.77 -8.30
CA THR A 45 2.67 -45.68 -7.15
C THR A 45 3.45 -44.99 -6.05
N PRO A 46 2.88 -44.80 -4.84
CA PRO A 46 3.49 -43.98 -3.81
C PRO A 46 4.86 -44.54 -3.38
N PRO A 47 5.85 -43.66 -3.12
CA PRO A 47 7.19 -44.07 -2.71
C PRO A 47 7.18 -44.85 -1.38
N PRO A 48 8.17 -45.73 -1.14
CA PRO A 48 8.18 -46.65 0.00
C PRO A 48 8.61 -45.95 1.31
N LEU A 49 7.73 -45.12 1.87
CA LEU A 49 7.94 -44.34 3.10
C LEU A 49 8.57 -45.13 4.26
N ASN A 50 9.79 -44.74 4.64
CA ASN A 50 10.53 -45.33 5.75
C ASN A 50 10.23 -44.55 7.06
N HIS A 51 8.98 -44.63 7.51
CA HIS A 51 8.40 -43.70 8.48
C HIS A 51 9.05 -43.76 9.88
N HIS A 52 9.97 -42.84 10.16
CA HIS A 52 10.55 -42.58 11.48
C HIS A 52 10.23 -41.15 11.92
N GLN A 53 8.99 -40.94 12.37
CA GLN A 53 8.47 -39.63 12.74
C GLN A 53 9.07 -39.17 14.08
N GLU A 54 10.17 -38.43 14.02
CA GLU A 54 10.75 -37.72 15.17
C GLU A 54 9.75 -36.67 15.69
N SER A 55 9.73 -36.45 17.00
CA SER A 55 8.67 -35.65 17.66
C SER A 55 8.87 -34.13 17.62
N THR A 56 9.80 -33.65 16.80
CA THR A 56 10.21 -32.25 16.68
C THR A 56 10.68 -32.00 15.24
N PRO A 57 10.19 -30.95 14.54
CA PRO A 57 10.72 -30.54 13.24
C PRO A 57 12.21 -30.22 13.29
N ASP A 58 12.91 -30.52 12.20
CA ASP A 58 14.36 -30.30 12.07
C ASP A 58 14.67 -28.83 11.72
N PHE A 59 13.82 -28.21 10.89
CA PHE A 59 13.92 -26.83 10.43
C PHE A 59 12.51 -26.25 10.16
N TRP A 60 12.44 -24.94 9.93
CA TRP A 60 11.20 -24.16 9.86
C TRP A 60 11.29 -23.10 8.77
N ILE A 61 10.14 -22.69 8.20
CA ILE A 61 10.04 -21.46 7.39
C ILE A 61 10.22 -20.25 8.33
N ASP A 62 11.22 -19.40 8.05
CA ASP A 62 11.48 -18.20 8.85
C ASP A 62 10.60 -17.03 8.40
N THR A 63 9.40 -16.96 8.99
CA THR A 63 8.39 -15.92 8.70
C THR A 63 8.71 -14.54 9.30
N ALA A 64 9.89 -14.35 9.89
CA ALA A 64 10.22 -13.13 10.65
C ALA A 64 10.60 -11.90 9.81
N ASP A 65 10.99 -12.07 8.53
CA ASP A 65 11.54 -10.99 7.69
C ASP A 65 10.48 -10.19 6.87
N GLN A 66 9.19 -10.26 7.24
CA GLN A 66 8.21 -9.26 6.79
C GLN A 66 8.44 -7.91 7.50
N ILE A 67 9.16 -7.01 6.84
CA ILE A 67 9.59 -5.72 7.39
C ILE A 67 8.42 -4.75 7.59
N ALA A 68 8.49 -3.96 8.67
CA ALA A 68 7.44 -3.03 9.07
C ALA A 68 7.12 -1.95 8.02
N LEU A 69 5.83 -1.60 7.94
CA LEU A 69 5.22 -0.65 7.01
C LEU A 69 5.92 0.73 6.91
N GLU A 70 6.65 1.16 7.93
CA GLU A 70 7.37 2.44 7.93
C GLU A 70 8.63 2.45 7.03
N GLU A 71 9.25 1.30 6.73
CA GLU A 71 10.36 1.19 5.77
C GLU A 71 9.88 0.74 4.37
N HIS A 72 8.77 -0.01 4.28
CA HIS A 72 8.14 -0.37 3.00
C HIS A 72 7.68 0.87 2.19
N LEU A 73 7.47 2.01 2.86
CA LEU A 73 7.19 3.31 2.23
C LEU A 73 8.44 4.03 1.66
N ARG A 74 9.63 3.42 1.70
CA ARG A 74 10.90 4.06 1.29
C ARG A 74 11.41 3.65 -0.09
N GLN A 75 11.19 2.41 -0.53
CA GLN A 75 11.58 1.84 -1.84
C GLN A 75 10.55 0.75 -2.24
N ILE A 76 9.99 0.81 -3.46
CA ILE A 76 9.02 -0.20 -3.96
C ILE A 76 9.42 -0.78 -5.33
N ASP A 77 9.99 0.02 -6.24
CA ASP A 77 10.17 -0.38 -7.67
C ASP A 77 11.60 -0.76 -8.09
N GLN A 78 12.53 -1.05 -7.16
CA GLN A 78 13.94 -1.32 -7.50
C GLN A 78 14.54 -2.49 -6.71
N ALA A 79 14.34 -3.72 -7.21
CA ALA A 79 15.06 -4.88 -6.69
C ALA A 79 15.26 -6.04 -7.69
N LEU A 80 14.25 -6.48 -8.44
CA LEU A 80 14.46 -7.58 -9.40
C LEU A 80 15.20 -7.11 -10.67
N ALA A 81 14.80 -5.97 -11.26
CA ALA A 81 15.60 -5.30 -12.29
C ALA A 81 17.04 -5.04 -11.80
N SER A 82 17.18 -4.46 -10.59
CA SER A 82 18.49 -4.24 -9.95
C SER A 82 19.26 -5.54 -9.61
N ALA A 83 18.61 -6.71 -9.61
CA ALA A 83 19.26 -8.01 -9.45
C ALA A 83 19.79 -8.51 -10.81
N HIS A 84 19.00 -8.36 -11.87
CA HIS A 84 19.39 -8.68 -13.24
C HIS A 84 20.54 -7.80 -13.72
N ASP A 85 20.46 -6.49 -13.50
CA ASP A 85 21.55 -5.53 -13.74
C ASP A 85 22.81 -5.88 -12.93
N GLN A 86 22.64 -6.37 -11.70
CA GLN A 86 23.77 -6.72 -10.83
C GLN A 86 24.56 -7.95 -11.31
N THR A 87 23.92 -8.86 -12.04
CA THR A 87 24.54 -10.07 -12.59
C THR A 87 24.78 -10.03 -14.09
N GLY A 88 24.40 -8.95 -14.78
CA GLY A 88 24.43 -8.86 -16.25
C GLY A 88 23.45 -9.82 -16.95
N LEU A 89 22.32 -10.17 -16.30
CA LEU A 89 21.32 -11.05 -16.94
C LEU A 89 20.61 -10.33 -18.10
N ASN A 90 20.41 -9.02 -18.00
CA ASN A 90 19.80 -8.24 -19.06
C ASN A 90 20.70 -8.22 -20.31
N ASP A 91 22.00 -7.95 -20.13
CA ASP A 91 23.00 -8.03 -21.21
C ASP A 91 23.04 -9.43 -21.88
N VAL A 92 22.93 -10.51 -21.10
CA VAL A 92 22.82 -11.90 -21.62
C VAL A 92 21.58 -12.12 -22.46
N ARG A 93 20.42 -11.61 -22.04
CA ARG A 93 19.16 -11.77 -22.76
C ARG A 93 19.21 -11.02 -24.09
N ASP A 94 19.68 -9.78 -24.06
CA ASP A 94 19.82 -8.92 -25.25
C ASP A 94 20.85 -9.48 -26.25
N ALA A 95 21.96 -10.05 -25.77
CA ALA A 95 23.01 -10.58 -26.64
C ALA A 95 22.73 -11.99 -27.19
N TYR A 96 22.05 -12.86 -26.42
CA TYR A 96 22.00 -14.30 -26.71
C TYR A 96 20.61 -14.95 -26.69
N GLY A 97 19.58 -14.32 -26.10
CA GLY A 97 18.22 -14.84 -26.06
C GLY A 97 18.01 -16.15 -25.30
N PHE A 98 18.98 -16.62 -24.51
CA PHE A 98 18.85 -17.86 -23.72
C PHE A 98 17.78 -17.72 -22.63
N THR A 99 16.97 -18.77 -22.44
CA THR A 99 15.80 -18.74 -21.53
C THR A 99 15.72 -19.93 -20.56
N GLY A 100 16.61 -20.92 -20.67
CA GLY A 100 16.56 -22.18 -19.95
C GLY A 100 15.60 -23.19 -20.58
N ILE A 101 15.21 -23.01 -21.84
CA ILE A 101 14.33 -23.93 -22.57
C ILE A 101 14.97 -25.33 -22.71
N GLY A 102 14.15 -26.37 -22.87
CA GLY A 102 14.62 -27.76 -22.96
C GLY A 102 15.00 -28.40 -21.63
N GLN A 103 14.77 -27.72 -20.51
CA GLN A 103 15.20 -28.12 -19.17
C GLN A 103 14.08 -27.97 -18.12
N THR A 104 14.24 -28.65 -16.98
CA THR A 104 13.31 -28.59 -15.83
C THR A 104 14.08 -28.30 -14.53
N VAL A 105 13.57 -27.40 -13.68
CA VAL A 105 14.09 -27.17 -12.32
C VAL A 105 13.12 -27.70 -11.26
N ALA A 106 13.63 -28.50 -10.32
CA ALA A 106 12.87 -28.95 -9.16
C ALA A 106 13.01 -27.97 -7.98
N VAL A 107 11.91 -27.67 -7.30
CA VAL A 107 11.85 -26.77 -6.14
C VAL A 107 11.42 -27.57 -4.91
N ILE A 108 12.35 -27.75 -3.97
CA ILE A 108 12.10 -28.43 -2.68
C ILE A 108 11.84 -27.34 -1.63
N ASP A 109 10.55 -27.05 -1.38
CA ASP A 109 10.11 -25.92 -0.55
C ASP A 109 8.66 -26.09 -0.02
N SER A 110 7.90 -25.02 0.24
CA SER A 110 6.53 -25.08 0.79
C SER A 110 5.44 -25.53 -0.18
N GLY A 111 5.78 -25.65 -1.47
CA GLY A 111 4.87 -25.97 -2.55
C GLY A 111 5.05 -25.00 -3.73
N ILE A 112 4.18 -25.07 -4.73
CA ILE A 112 4.04 -24.04 -5.76
C ILE A 112 2.54 -23.77 -6.00
N ALA A 113 2.09 -22.53 -5.89
CA ALA A 113 0.78 -22.11 -6.42
C ALA A 113 0.85 -22.08 -7.96
N TYR A 114 0.72 -23.27 -8.55
CA TYR A 114 0.95 -23.51 -9.98
C TYR A 114 -0.06 -22.83 -10.91
N ASP A 115 -1.19 -22.38 -10.37
CA ASP A 115 -2.22 -21.62 -11.10
C ASP A 115 -1.93 -20.12 -11.14
N HIS A 116 -0.81 -19.67 -10.55
CA HIS A 116 -0.28 -18.33 -10.76
C HIS A 116 0.04 -18.11 -12.24
N TYR A 117 -0.46 -17.01 -12.83
CA TYR A 117 -0.37 -16.81 -14.29
C TYR A 117 1.08 -16.72 -14.76
N ALA A 118 1.95 -16.03 -14.01
CA ALA A 118 3.38 -15.96 -14.29
C ALA A 118 4.12 -17.30 -14.12
N LEU A 119 3.51 -18.30 -13.47
CA LEU A 119 3.99 -19.68 -13.38
C LEU A 119 3.22 -20.62 -14.33
N GLY A 120 2.60 -20.07 -15.38
CA GLY A 120 1.92 -20.79 -16.45
C GLY A 120 0.46 -21.17 -16.21
N GLY A 121 -0.14 -20.84 -15.06
CA GLY A 121 -1.58 -20.96 -14.85
C GLY A 121 -2.16 -22.38 -14.78
N GLY A 122 -1.37 -23.37 -14.35
CA GLY A 122 -1.86 -24.73 -14.10
C GLY A 122 -0.77 -25.79 -13.87
N PHE A 123 -1.20 -27.05 -13.73
CA PHE A 123 -0.37 -28.18 -13.31
C PHE A 123 -0.42 -29.36 -14.28
N GLY A 124 0.73 -29.99 -14.51
CA GLY A 124 0.90 -31.17 -15.36
C GLY A 124 1.47 -30.85 -16.74
N SER A 125 1.58 -31.88 -17.59
CA SER A 125 2.34 -31.88 -18.86
C SER A 125 2.00 -30.82 -19.91
N ASN A 126 0.96 -30.02 -19.71
CA ASN A 126 0.50 -28.98 -20.64
C ASN A 126 0.77 -27.56 -20.11
N TYR A 127 1.45 -27.46 -18.97
CA TYR A 127 1.71 -26.22 -18.23
C TYR A 127 3.19 -26.08 -17.90
N ARG A 128 3.58 -24.90 -17.41
CA ARG A 128 4.95 -24.59 -16.95
C ARG A 128 5.34 -25.42 -15.72
N VAL A 129 4.42 -25.66 -14.78
CA VAL A 129 4.63 -26.60 -13.66
C VAL A 129 4.24 -28.02 -14.09
N VAL A 130 5.20 -28.76 -14.65
CA VAL A 130 4.96 -30.03 -15.37
C VAL A 130 4.60 -31.22 -14.46
N GLY A 131 4.87 -31.12 -13.16
CA GLY A 131 4.51 -32.12 -12.17
C GLY A 131 5.09 -31.84 -10.78
N GLY A 132 4.96 -32.81 -9.88
CA GLY A 132 5.43 -32.67 -8.50
C GLY A 132 4.79 -33.65 -7.53
N TRP A 133 5.04 -33.47 -6.23
CA TRP A 133 4.57 -34.34 -5.15
C TRP A 133 4.64 -33.64 -3.78
N ASP A 134 3.66 -33.90 -2.90
CA ASP A 134 3.73 -33.55 -1.47
C ASP A 134 4.36 -34.68 -0.64
N PHE A 135 5.34 -34.35 0.18
CA PHE A 135 5.99 -35.31 1.10
C PHE A 135 5.58 -35.11 2.56
N THR A 136 4.65 -34.20 2.85
CA THR A 136 4.31 -33.80 4.22
C THR A 136 3.31 -34.77 4.89
N GLY A 137 2.27 -34.25 5.55
CA GLY A 137 1.28 -35.05 6.26
C GLY A 137 0.21 -35.66 5.36
N GLU A 138 0.07 -35.18 4.13
CA GLU A 138 -1.00 -35.53 3.20
C GLU A 138 -0.53 -36.60 2.20
N ASN A 139 0.70 -36.42 1.68
CA ASN A 139 1.48 -37.37 0.90
C ASN A 139 0.76 -37.85 -0.37
N ASP A 140 0.52 -36.92 -1.30
CA ASP A 140 0.00 -37.24 -2.63
C ASP A 140 0.62 -36.38 -3.75
N ALA A 141 -0.03 -36.36 -4.92
CA ALA A 141 0.50 -35.76 -6.15
C ALA A 141 0.16 -34.27 -6.32
N ASP A 142 -0.31 -33.59 -5.27
CA ASP A 142 -0.70 -32.17 -5.29
C ASP A 142 0.30 -31.32 -4.47
N PRO A 143 1.36 -30.76 -5.08
CA PRO A 143 2.40 -29.98 -4.40
C PRO A 143 2.01 -28.51 -4.20
N TYR A 144 0.71 -28.19 -4.16
CA TYR A 144 0.23 -26.81 -4.13
C TYR A 144 0.60 -26.10 -2.82
N ASP A 145 0.82 -24.79 -2.89
CA ASP A 145 1.28 -23.93 -1.79
C ASP A 145 0.07 -23.24 -1.08
N ASP A 146 -0.84 -24.01 -0.48
CA ASP A 146 -2.10 -23.51 0.15
C ASP A 146 -2.02 -23.29 1.67
N GLY A 147 -0.94 -23.74 2.32
CA GLY A 147 -0.82 -23.70 3.77
C GLY A 147 -0.80 -22.27 4.33
N PRO A 148 -1.31 -21.99 5.54
CA PRO A 148 -1.23 -20.67 6.18
C PRO A 148 0.19 -20.13 6.44
N SER A 149 1.22 -20.96 6.25
CA SER A 149 2.65 -20.59 6.25
C SER A 149 3.33 -20.79 4.88
N GLY A 150 2.56 -21.18 3.87
CA GLY A 150 2.97 -21.24 2.46
C GLY A 150 3.09 -19.84 1.86
N SER A 151 3.60 -19.79 0.61
CA SER A 151 4.03 -18.66 -0.24
C SER A 151 5.52 -18.67 -0.58
N HIS A 152 6.35 -19.23 0.30
CA HIS A 152 7.81 -19.19 0.15
C HIS A 152 8.28 -20.00 -1.06
N GLY A 153 7.72 -21.19 -1.28
CA GLY A 153 8.02 -22.02 -2.45
C GLY A 153 7.52 -21.43 -3.76
N THR A 154 6.38 -20.75 -3.76
CA THR A 154 5.91 -19.96 -4.91
C THR A 154 6.86 -18.80 -5.22
N HIS A 155 7.33 -18.05 -4.20
CA HIS A 155 8.28 -16.94 -4.36
C HIS A 155 9.65 -17.41 -4.88
N VAL A 156 10.12 -18.53 -4.37
CA VAL A 156 11.32 -19.24 -4.85
C VAL A 156 11.18 -19.67 -6.31
N SER A 157 9.99 -20.13 -6.72
CA SER A 157 9.71 -20.59 -8.09
C SER A 157 9.66 -19.43 -9.09
N GLY A 158 9.08 -18.30 -8.72
CA GLY A 158 9.05 -17.09 -9.56
C GLY A 158 10.44 -16.57 -9.89
N ILE A 159 11.38 -16.58 -8.93
CA ILE A 159 12.78 -16.19 -9.16
C ILE A 159 13.47 -17.10 -10.19
N ILE A 160 13.08 -18.38 -10.27
CA ILE A 160 13.64 -19.33 -11.25
C ILE A 160 13.05 -19.06 -12.64
N GLY A 161 11.73 -19.01 -12.77
CA GLY A 161 11.06 -19.11 -14.09
C GLY A 161 9.68 -18.45 -14.18
N SER A 162 9.45 -17.34 -13.48
CA SER A 162 8.33 -16.43 -13.77
C SER A 162 8.39 -15.94 -15.23
N SER A 163 7.26 -15.94 -15.93
CA SER A 163 7.11 -15.37 -17.28
C SER A 163 6.30 -14.07 -17.29
N ASP A 164 6.28 -13.34 -16.18
CA ASP A 164 5.76 -11.96 -16.14
C ASP A 164 6.82 -10.97 -16.64
N SER A 165 6.46 -10.03 -17.50
CA SER A 165 7.41 -9.09 -18.12
C SER A 165 7.93 -7.97 -17.21
N THR A 166 7.38 -7.82 -16.00
CA THR A 166 7.86 -6.88 -14.97
C THR A 166 8.63 -7.58 -13.85
N HIS A 167 8.36 -8.87 -13.64
CA HIS A 167 8.94 -9.72 -12.59
C HIS A 167 9.42 -11.05 -13.15
N GLU A 168 10.19 -11.01 -14.23
CA GLU A 168 10.62 -12.20 -14.96
C GLU A 168 11.64 -13.04 -14.16
N GLY A 169 11.47 -14.36 -14.16
CA GLY A 169 12.41 -15.27 -13.52
C GLY A 169 13.71 -15.34 -14.31
N VAL A 170 14.80 -15.79 -13.68
CA VAL A 170 16.11 -15.83 -14.33
C VAL A 170 16.07 -16.64 -15.64
N ALA A 171 15.37 -17.77 -15.65
CA ALA A 171 15.19 -18.67 -16.78
C ALA A 171 13.69 -18.86 -17.12
N PRO A 172 13.05 -17.90 -17.81
CA PRO A 172 11.59 -17.91 -18.07
C PRO A 172 11.14 -19.00 -19.04
N GLY A 173 12.07 -19.65 -19.75
CA GLY A 173 11.83 -20.75 -20.68
C GLY A 173 11.83 -22.14 -20.03
N VAL A 174 12.33 -22.28 -18.80
CA VAL A 174 12.46 -23.57 -18.10
C VAL A 174 11.13 -24.13 -17.61
N ASP A 175 10.97 -25.45 -17.53
CA ASP A 175 9.84 -26.06 -16.83
C ASP A 175 10.11 -26.20 -15.33
N LEU A 176 9.05 -26.28 -14.51
CA LEU A 176 9.13 -26.32 -13.05
C LEU A 176 8.50 -27.58 -12.46
N VAL A 177 9.08 -28.08 -11.37
CA VAL A 177 8.54 -29.22 -10.60
C VAL A 177 8.48 -28.87 -9.11
N GLY A 178 7.30 -28.92 -8.51
CA GLY A 178 7.07 -28.61 -7.09
C GLY A 178 7.21 -29.83 -6.19
N LEU A 179 8.04 -29.76 -5.15
CA LEU A 179 8.23 -30.84 -4.17
C LEU A 179 8.03 -30.27 -2.76
N ARG A 180 6.81 -30.43 -2.22
CA ARG A 180 6.41 -29.83 -0.95
C ARG A 180 7.00 -30.61 0.23
N VAL A 181 7.81 -29.93 1.03
CA VAL A 181 8.51 -30.47 2.22
C VAL A 181 8.33 -29.60 3.47
N PHE A 182 7.44 -28.63 3.44
CA PHE A 182 6.96 -27.90 4.62
C PHE A 182 5.45 -28.04 4.77
N ASP A 183 4.99 -28.35 5.99
CA ASP A 183 3.57 -28.41 6.31
C ASP A 183 2.92 -27.02 6.47
N ASP A 184 1.60 -26.98 6.61
CA ASP A 184 0.77 -25.78 6.83
C ASP A 184 1.28 -24.80 7.90
N VAL A 185 2.03 -25.29 8.89
CA VAL A 185 2.59 -24.50 9.99
C VAL A 185 4.09 -24.26 9.85
N GLY A 186 4.62 -24.46 8.64
CA GLY A 186 5.99 -24.17 8.24
C GLY A 186 7.02 -25.15 8.80
N SER A 187 6.63 -26.37 9.19
CA SER A 187 7.53 -27.39 9.74
C SER A 187 8.16 -28.24 8.64
N GLY A 188 9.49 -28.41 8.66
CA GLY A 188 10.21 -29.31 7.77
C GLY A 188 10.96 -30.42 8.52
N TYR A 189 11.12 -31.56 7.85
CA TYR A 189 11.86 -32.73 8.36
C TYR A 189 12.84 -33.24 7.30
N PHE A 190 14.02 -33.67 7.71
CA PHE A 190 15.02 -34.18 6.74
C PHE A 190 14.57 -35.44 6.01
N SER A 191 13.71 -36.27 6.62
CA SER A 191 13.14 -37.45 5.96
C SER A 191 12.20 -37.11 4.79
N TRP A 192 11.61 -35.91 4.77
CA TRP A 192 10.81 -35.43 3.63
C TRP A 192 11.72 -34.95 2.49
N VAL A 193 12.84 -34.28 2.82
CA VAL A 193 13.88 -33.89 1.86
C VAL A 193 14.57 -35.12 1.26
N GLU A 194 14.89 -36.13 2.07
CA GLU A 194 15.46 -37.43 1.66
C GLU A 194 14.57 -38.10 0.59
N ASN A 195 13.25 -38.20 0.85
CA ASN A 195 12.29 -38.72 -0.12
C ASN A 195 12.16 -37.84 -1.38
N ALA A 196 12.22 -36.52 -1.26
CA ALA A 196 12.14 -35.60 -2.40
C ALA A 196 13.36 -35.74 -3.33
N LEU A 197 14.55 -35.97 -2.77
CA LEU A 197 15.77 -36.21 -3.56
C LEU A 197 15.74 -37.59 -4.26
N ASP A 198 15.30 -38.67 -3.59
CA ASP A 198 15.08 -39.97 -4.26
C ASP A 198 13.99 -39.91 -5.34
N TRP A 199 12.95 -39.09 -5.12
CA TRP A 199 11.94 -38.80 -6.15
C TRP A 199 12.55 -38.07 -7.35
N ILE A 200 13.42 -37.07 -7.14
CA ILE A 200 14.15 -36.41 -8.26
C ILE A 200 15.01 -37.43 -8.99
N HIS A 201 15.81 -38.24 -8.28
CA HIS A 201 16.58 -39.31 -8.90
C HIS A 201 15.68 -40.18 -9.77
N THR A 202 14.56 -40.67 -9.23
CA THR A 202 13.63 -41.55 -9.94
C THR A 202 12.99 -40.89 -11.17
N ASN A 203 12.61 -39.60 -11.08
CA ASN A 203 11.76 -38.93 -12.07
C ASN A 203 12.49 -37.91 -12.98
N ARG A 204 13.82 -37.73 -12.86
CA ARG A 204 14.60 -36.77 -13.69
C ARG A 204 14.49 -36.92 -15.21
N ASN A 205 13.88 -37.99 -15.72
CA ASN A 205 13.60 -38.24 -17.15
C ASN A 205 12.12 -38.64 -17.42
N SER A 206 11.15 -38.29 -16.56
CA SER A 206 9.72 -38.64 -16.76
C SER A 206 8.91 -37.57 -17.50
N PHE A 207 9.42 -36.35 -17.56
CA PHE A 207 8.80 -35.20 -18.25
C PHE A 207 9.32 -35.08 -19.69
N GLU A 208 8.81 -34.11 -20.45
CA GLU A 208 9.32 -33.80 -21.79
C GLU A 208 10.76 -33.29 -21.73
N ASN A 209 11.03 -32.39 -20.77
CA ASN A 209 12.34 -31.84 -20.48
C ASN A 209 12.93 -32.47 -19.20
N PRO A 210 14.22 -32.89 -19.17
CA PRO A 210 14.82 -33.53 -18.01
C PRO A 210 15.02 -32.56 -16.84
N ILE A 211 15.01 -33.08 -15.61
CA ILE A 211 15.39 -32.27 -14.44
C ILE A 211 16.91 -32.07 -14.46
N THR A 212 17.35 -30.84 -14.70
CA THR A 212 18.78 -30.46 -14.81
C THR A 212 19.29 -29.70 -13.59
N ALA A 213 18.41 -29.08 -12.82
CA ALA A 213 18.75 -28.41 -11.56
C ALA A 213 17.70 -28.65 -10.48
N VAL A 214 18.10 -28.46 -9.23
CA VAL A 214 17.22 -28.43 -8.05
C VAL A 214 17.60 -27.25 -7.16
N ASN A 215 16.60 -26.60 -6.58
CA ASN A 215 16.76 -25.59 -5.55
C ASN A 215 16.25 -26.08 -4.19
N LEU A 216 17.05 -25.87 -3.14
CA LEU A 216 16.71 -26.11 -1.74
C LEU A 216 16.89 -24.81 -0.94
N SER A 217 15.82 -24.06 -0.75
CA SER A 217 15.83 -22.78 -0.02
C SER A 217 15.56 -22.93 1.48
N LEU A 218 16.12 -23.98 2.07
CA LEU A 218 15.92 -24.43 3.45
C LEU A 218 17.24 -24.65 4.20
N GLY A 219 17.19 -24.63 5.52
CA GLY A 219 18.32 -25.06 6.34
C GLY A 219 18.17 -24.84 7.85
N VAL A 220 19.09 -25.41 8.63
CA VAL A 220 19.05 -25.37 10.09
C VAL A 220 19.73 -24.11 10.63
N ALA A 221 18.95 -23.10 11.00
CA ALA A 221 19.41 -21.82 11.55
C ALA A 221 20.27 -21.91 12.83
N SER A 222 20.32 -23.08 13.50
CA SER A 222 21.22 -23.35 14.63
C SER A 222 22.59 -23.93 14.24
N TRP A 223 22.85 -24.11 12.93
CA TRP A 223 24.12 -24.61 12.38
C TRP A 223 24.82 -23.54 11.51
N ASN A 224 26.14 -23.43 11.67
CA ASN A 224 27.02 -22.54 10.92
C ASN A 224 28.46 -23.07 11.06
N ALA A 225 28.91 -23.89 10.12
CA ALA A 225 30.24 -24.49 10.12
C ALA A 225 30.75 -24.85 8.72
N ASP A 226 32.07 -24.99 8.57
CA ASP A 226 32.73 -25.43 7.32
C ASP A 226 32.63 -26.95 7.09
N SER A 227 31.81 -27.65 7.87
CA SER A 227 31.69 -29.12 7.88
C SER A 227 30.26 -29.55 8.18
N ILE A 228 29.81 -30.63 7.52
CA ILE A 228 28.52 -31.26 7.81
C ILE A 228 28.39 -31.68 9.30
N PRO A 229 27.18 -31.60 9.88
CA PRO A 229 26.91 -32.10 11.21
C PRO A 229 27.03 -33.63 11.28
N SER A 230 27.34 -34.17 12.47
CA SER A 230 27.45 -35.62 12.68
C SER A 230 26.11 -36.38 12.65
N TRP A 231 25.02 -35.68 12.32
CA TRP A 231 23.66 -36.21 12.13
C TRP A 231 23.15 -36.02 10.69
N ALA A 232 23.98 -35.48 9.78
CA ALA A 232 23.67 -35.36 8.36
C ALA A 232 23.27 -36.72 7.74
N ASN A 233 22.19 -36.72 6.97
CA ASN A 233 21.55 -37.90 6.39
C ASN A 233 21.18 -37.77 4.90
N LEU A 234 21.56 -36.67 4.23
CA LEU A 234 21.25 -36.42 2.81
C LEU A 234 22.47 -36.56 1.88
N GLU A 235 23.63 -36.98 2.41
CA GLU A 235 24.88 -36.99 1.65
C GLU A 235 24.89 -38.06 0.55
N ASP A 236 24.22 -39.19 0.78
CA ASP A 236 24.01 -40.25 -0.21
C ASP A 236 23.22 -39.71 -1.42
N GLU A 237 22.13 -38.99 -1.15
CA GLU A 237 21.20 -38.45 -2.13
C GLU A 237 21.82 -37.27 -2.91
N PHE A 238 22.48 -36.33 -2.23
CA PHE A 238 23.19 -35.24 -2.93
C PHE A 238 24.31 -35.77 -3.81
N ALA A 239 25.10 -36.76 -3.35
CA ALA A 239 26.12 -37.40 -4.17
C ALA A 239 25.53 -38.18 -5.36
N GLN A 240 24.31 -38.70 -5.24
CA GLN A 240 23.60 -39.35 -6.33
C GLN A 240 23.08 -38.34 -7.37
N LEU A 241 22.49 -37.22 -6.95
CA LEU A 241 22.03 -36.16 -7.88
C LEU A 241 23.20 -35.49 -8.60
N GLU A 242 24.31 -35.22 -7.89
CA GLU A 242 25.56 -34.73 -8.47
C GLU A 242 26.10 -35.71 -9.54
N ALA A 243 26.11 -37.01 -9.24
CA ALA A 243 26.51 -38.07 -10.18
C ALA A 243 25.54 -38.25 -11.36
N ASP A 244 24.31 -37.75 -11.26
CA ASP A 244 23.34 -37.69 -12.35
C ASP A 244 23.46 -36.42 -13.21
N GLY A 245 24.35 -35.48 -12.86
CA GLY A 245 24.54 -34.22 -13.59
C GLY A 245 23.52 -33.14 -13.25
N ILE A 246 22.81 -33.28 -12.13
CA ILE A 246 21.88 -32.28 -11.61
C ILE A 246 22.66 -31.23 -10.81
N PHE A 247 22.39 -29.96 -11.07
CA PHE A 247 22.96 -28.84 -10.32
C PHE A 247 22.13 -28.58 -9.05
N ILE A 248 22.75 -28.62 -7.87
CA ILE A 248 22.06 -28.58 -6.57
C ILE A 248 22.33 -27.24 -5.89
N SER A 249 21.44 -26.27 -6.08
CA SER A 249 21.54 -24.94 -5.46
C SER A 249 20.92 -24.95 -4.06
N VAL A 250 21.66 -24.46 -3.05
CA VAL A 250 21.23 -24.53 -1.64
C VAL A 250 21.50 -23.22 -0.91
N SER A 251 20.53 -22.71 -0.14
CA SER A 251 20.67 -21.45 0.60
C SER A 251 21.70 -21.56 1.74
N ALA A 252 22.67 -20.64 1.80
CA ALA A 252 23.76 -20.70 2.79
C ALA A 252 23.28 -20.47 4.24
N GLY A 253 22.14 -19.80 4.44
CA GLY A 253 21.53 -19.49 5.73
C GLY A 253 21.59 -18.00 6.10
N ASN A 254 20.64 -17.54 6.93
CA ASN A 254 20.43 -16.12 7.29
C ASN A 254 20.98 -15.74 8.69
N SER A 255 21.85 -16.56 9.28
CA SER A 255 22.19 -16.47 10.71
C SER A 255 23.53 -15.79 11.04
N PHE A 256 24.23 -15.21 10.07
CA PHE A 256 25.58 -14.64 10.28
C PHE A 256 25.62 -13.51 11.31
N SER A 257 24.58 -12.68 11.34
CA SER A 257 24.39 -11.62 12.34
C SER A 257 24.35 -12.14 13.79
N SER A 258 23.96 -13.41 13.98
CA SER A 258 23.88 -14.09 15.28
C SER A 258 25.14 -14.90 15.61
N PHE A 259 25.75 -15.56 14.63
CA PHE A 259 26.98 -16.34 14.83
C PHE A 259 28.25 -15.47 14.85
N ASN A 260 28.28 -14.37 14.10
CA ASN A 260 29.42 -13.47 13.90
C ASN A 260 30.74 -14.24 13.56
N THR A 261 30.62 -15.28 12.74
CA THR A 261 31.74 -16.08 12.21
C THR A 261 31.35 -16.74 10.89
N ALA A 262 32.33 -17.00 10.03
CA ALA A 262 32.16 -17.76 8.79
C ALA A 262 31.69 -19.21 9.06
N GLY A 263 31.07 -19.82 8.05
CA GLY A 263 30.47 -21.15 8.07
C GLY A 263 29.29 -21.27 7.10
N LEU A 264 28.68 -22.45 7.04
CA LEU A 264 27.46 -22.75 6.29
C LEU A 264 26.41 -23.47 7.16
N SER A 265 25.14 -23.25 6.85
CA SER A 265 24.00 -24.01 7.36
C SER A 265 24.01 -25.43 6.78
N TYR A 266 23.29 -26.37 7.41
CA TYR A 266 22.99 -27.66 6.77
C TYR A 266 21.59 -27.56 6.12
N PRO A 267 21.39 -27.96 4.85
CA PRO A 267 22.27 -28.81 4.02
C PRO A 267 23.42 -28.14 3.24
N ALA A 268 23.47 -26.81 3.11
CA ALA A 268 24.49 -26.10 2.30
C ALA A 268 25.97 -26.47 2.62
N ALA A 269 26.25 -26.90 3.85
CA ALA A 269 27.56 -27.38 4.30
C ALA A 269 28.01 -28.71 3.66
N SER A 270 27.13 -29.45 2.96
CA SER A 270 27.51 -30.64 2.18
C SER A 270 28.48 -30.28 1.05
N SER A 271 29.44 -31.16 0.78
CA SER A 271 30.38 -30.99 -0.34
C SER A 271 29.75 -31.22 -1.72
N HIS A 272 28.60 -31.88 -1.78
CA HIS A 272 27.93 -32.31 -3.01
C HIS A 272 26.93 -31.30 -3.58
N VAL A 273 26.88 -30.10 -3.02
CA VAL A 273 25.89 -29.05 -3.36
C VAL A 273 26.57 -27.69 -3.52
N VAL A 274 25.97 -26.78 -4.27
CA VAL A 274 26.44 -25.40 -4.44
C VAL A 274 25.76 -24.50 -3.39
N PRO A 275 26.50 -24.01 -2.37
CA PRO A 275 25.94 -23.11 -1.36
C PRO A 275 25.88 -21.68 -1.88
N VAL A 276 24.78 -20.98 -1.63
CA VAL A 276 24.52 -19.64 -2.19
C VAL A 276 24.31 -18.59 -1.10
N MET A 277 25.12 -17.53 -1.15
CA MET A 277 25.03 -16.36 -0.27
C MET A 277 24.15 -15.27 -0.89
N SER A 278 23.52 -14.47 -0.05
CA SER A 278 22.68 -13.33 -0.47
C SER A 278 23.52 -12.05 -0.54
N ALA A 279 23.50 -11.41 -1.71
CA ALA A 279 23.92 -10.03 -1.94
C ALA A 279 22.72 -9.07 -1.84
N ASP A 280 23.01 -7.80 -1.57
CA ASP A 280 22.06 -6.70 -1.62
C ASP A 280 22.24 -5.78 -2.83
N ASP A 281 21.41 -4.73 -2.91
CA ASP A 281 21.38 -3.72 -3.97
C ASP A 281 22.74 -3.05 -4.22
N SER A 282 23.62 -3.00 -3.21
CA SER A 282 24.98 -2.46 -3.37
C SER A 282 25.98 -3.44 -4.01
N GLY A 283 25.55 -4.67 -4.29
CA GLY A 283 26.40 -5.74 -4.79
C GLY A 283 27.30 -6.38 -3.73
N LEU A 284 27.07 -6.08 -2.44
CA LEU A 284 27.79 -6.62 -1.30
C LEU A 284 26.93 -7.62 -0.53
N LEU A 285 27.56 -8.48 0.28
CA LEU A 285 26.84 -9.53 1.01
C LEU A 285 25.94 -8.99 2.14
N SER A 286 24.66 -9.31 2.03
CA SER A 286 23.61 -9.05 3.01
C SER A 286 24.05 -9.36 4.44
N TYR A 287 23.68 -8.49 5.38
CA TYR A 287 24.13 -8.55 6.77
C TYR A 287 23.76 -9.84 7.51
N PHE A 288 22.70 -10.52 7.07
CA PHE A 288 22.24 -11.82 7.58
C PHE A 288 22.96 -13.03 6.97
N SER A 289 23.42 -12.93 5.71
CA SER A 289 23.89 -14.09 4.94
C SER A 289 25.11 -14.74 5.59
N GLN A 290 25.07 -16.06 5.78
CA GLN A 290 26.25 -16.86 6.10
C GLN A 290 27.36 -16.69 5.04
N ARG A 291 28.59 -17.04 5.42
CA ARG A 291 29.84 -16.58 4.78
C ARG A 291 30.80 -17.75 4.61
N HIS A 292 31.10 -18.17 3.38
CA HIS A 292 32.02 -19.28 3.12
C HIS A 292 32.66 -19.18 1.74
N SER A 293 33.94 -19.55 1.60
CA SER A 293 34.70 -19.37 0.33
C SER A 293 34.44 -20.42 -0.75
N ARG A 294 33.52 -21.36 -0.50
CA ARG A 294 32.92 -22.28 -1.49
C ARG A 294 31.51 -21.83 -1.87
N ALA A 295 31.04 -20.69 -1.37
CA ALA A 295 29.73 -20.16 -1.69
C ALA A 295 29.85 -19.02 -2.69
N ILE A 296 28.95 -19.01 -3.67
CA ILE A 296 28.79 -17.90 -4.62
C ILE A 296 27.74 -16.94 -4.08
N ALA A 297 27.94 -15.63 -4.28
CA ALA A 297 26.93 -14.62 -3.96
C ALA A 297 25.99 -14.38 -5.15
N ALA A 298 24.70 -14.28 -4.89
CA ALA A 298 23.69 -13.84 -5.86
C ALA A 298 22.67 -12.90 -5.19
N PRO A 299 21.92 -12.09 -5.96
CA PRO A 299 20.93 -11.16 -5.40
C PRO A 299 19.91 -11.91 -4.51
N GLY A 300 19.73 -11.44 -3.28
CA GLY A 300 18.89 -12.15 -2.31
C GLY A 300 18.38 -11.27 -1.16
N ARG A 301 18.18 -9.98 -1.42
CA ARG A 301 17.60 -9.04 -0.46
C ARG A 301 16.66 -8.11 -1.21
N TRP A 302 15.48 -7.89 -0.64
CA TRP A 302 14.37 -7.18 -1.27
C TRP A 302 13.89 -7.76 -2.60
N VAL A 303 14.10 -9.05 -2.89
CA VAL A 303 13.71 -9.64 -4.18
C VAL A 303 12.18 -9.75 -4.24
N THR A 304 11.57 -9.15 -5.26
CA THR A 304 10.12 -9.28 -5.53
C THR A 304 9.87 -10.47 -6.43
N SER A 305 8.90 -11.32 -6.08
CA SER A 305 8.48 -12.47 -6.89
C SER A 305 7.07 -12.96 -6.55
N THR A 306 6.59 -13.94 -7.30
CA THR A 306 5.23 -14.49 -7.28
C THR A 306 4.82 -15.05 -5.92
N VAL A 307 3.59 -14.81 -5.46
CA VAL A 307 3.01 -15.45 -4.27
C VAL A 307 1.56 -15.89 -4.52
N PRO A 308 0.99 -16.80 -3.71
CA PRO A 308 -0.41 -17.17 -3.82
C PRO A 308 -1.34 -15.97 -3.50
N ASP A 309 -2.52 -15.91 -4.12
CA ASP A 309 -3.56 -14.86 -3.89
C ASP A 309 -3.83 -14.58 -2.39
N TYR A 310 -3.89 -15.63 -1.55
CA TYR A 310 -4.13 -15.47 -0.12
C TYR A 310 -2.99 -14.79 0.67
N SER A 311 -1.78 -14.72 0.09
CA SER A 311 -0.59 -14.10 0.68
C SER A 311 -0.29 -12.69 0.13
N GLY A 312 -0.92 -12.31 -0.99
CA GLY A 312 -0.83 -10.96 -1.56
C GLY A 312 -2.06 -10.12 -1.22
N ASN A 313 -2.88 -9.82 -2.22
CA ASN A 313 -4.03 -8.92 -2.12
C ASN A 313 -5.37 -9.65 -1.88
N ASN A 314 -5.43 -10.97 -2.12
CA ASN A 314 -6.60 -11.83 -1.87
C ASN A 314 -7.87 -11.31 -2.56
N ASN A 315 -7.81 -11.03 -3.87
CA ASN A 315 -9.00 -10.68 -4.67
C ASN A 315 -9.70 -11.90 -5.29
N GLY A 316 -9.04 -13.06 -5.33
CA GLY A 316 -9.48 -14.25 -6.04
C GLY A 316 -8.89 -14.39 -7.44
N THR A 317 -7.73 -13.78 -7.70
CA THR A 317 -6.97 -13.86 -8.96
C THR A 317 -5.52 -14.20 -8.62
N THR A 318 -4.92 -15.12 -9.37
CA THR A 318 -3.58 -15.66 -9.07
C THR A 318 -2.50 -14.90 -9.85
N ASP A 319 -2.38 -13.61 -9.52
CA ASP A 319 -1.51 -12.61 -10.14
C ASP A 319 -0.69 -11.77 -9.13
N ASP A 320 -0.53 -12.27 -7.90
CA ASP A 320 0.07 -11.55 -6.77
C ASP A 320 1.60 -11.68 -6.67
N PHE A 321 2.27 -10.59 -6.30
CA PHE A 321 3.72 -10.52 -6.08
C PHE A 321 4.04 -9.92 -4.71
N ALA A 322 5.09 -10.42 -4.05
CA ALA A 322 5.58 -9.91 -2.77
C ALA A 322 7.11 -9.83 -2.72
N THR A 323 7.64 -9.07 -1.75
CA THR A 323 9.07 -8.73 -1.65
C THR A 323 9.71 -9.37 -0.41
N TYR A 324 10.57 -10.38 -0.59
CA TYR A 324 11.22 -11.11 0.49
C TYR A 324 12.75 -10.91 0.51
N SER A 325 13.40 -11.32 1.59
CA SER A 325 14.86 -11.26 1.77
C SER A 325 15.38 -12.55 2.37
N GLY A 326 16.51 -13.04 1.87
CA GLY A 326 17.14 -14.25 2.39
C GLY A 326 18.12 -14.88 1.40
N THR A 327 18.99 -15.75 1.91
CA THR A 327 19.71 -16.71 1.06
C THR A 327 18.76 -17.62 0.28
N SER A 328 17.52 -17.78 0.75
CA SER A 328 16.38 -18.40 0.07
C SER A 328 15.95 -17.72 -1.23
N MET A 329 16.25 -16.43 -1.42
CA MET A 329 15.98 -15.72 -2.69
C MET A 329 17.20 -15.78 -3.62
N ALA A 330 18.41 -15.93 -3.07
CA ALA A 330 19.63 -16.04 -3.86
C ALA A 330 19.83 -17.45 -4.46
N ALA A 331 19.49 -18.51 -3.73
CA ALA A 331 19.60 -19.89 -4.21
C ALA A 331 18.80 -20.17 -5.51
N PRO A 332 17.52 -19.78 -5.64
CA PRO A 332 16.78 -19.96 -6.90
C PRO A 332 17.37 -19.15 -8.05
N TYR A 333 17.93 -17.97 -7.77
CA TYR A 333 18.61 -17.15 -8.77
C TYR A 333 19.80 -17.90 -9.41
N VAL A 334 20.60 -18.58 -8.59
CA VAL A 334 21.72 -19.43 -9.08
C VAL A 334 21.22 -20.70 -9.75
N ALA A 335 20.07 -21.26 -9.33
CA ALA A 335 19.45 -22.40 -10.01
C ALA A 335 19.02 -22.04 -11.45
N GLY A 336 18.35 -20.89 -11.63
CA GLY A 336 18.03 -20.35 -12.97
C GLY A 336 19.28 -20.03 -13.79
N ALA A 337 20.29 -19.39 -13.20
CA ALA A 337 21.56 -19.13 -13.87
C ALA A 337 22.28 -20.42 -14.32
N SER A 338 22.13 -21.52 -13.57
CA SER A 338 22.74 -22.81 -13.91
C SER A 338 22.15 -23.46 -15.17
N VAL A 339 20.86 -23.22 -15.47
CA VAL A 339 20.24 -23.74 -16.70
C VAL A 339 20.58 -22.88 -17.92
N LEU A 340 20.72 -21.56 -17.77
CA LEU A 340 21.21 -20.67 -18.84
C LEU A 340 22.67 -20.97 -19.21
N ILE A 341 23.54 -21.16 -18.22
CA ILE A 341 24.93 -21.56 -18.47
C ILE A 341 24.99 -22.95 -19.12
N ARG A 342 24.07 -23.87 -18.79
CA ARG A 342 23.96 -25.16 -19.47
C ARG A 342 23.55 -25.00 -20.95
N GLU A 343 22.57 -24.15 -21.23
CA GLU A 343 22.11 -23.85 -22.60
C GLU A 343 23.25 -23.29 -23.47
N ALA A 344 24.00 -22.31 -22.94
CA ALA A 344 25.19 -21.76 -23.58
C ALA A 344 26.31 -22.82 -23.80
N MET A 345 26.54 -23.70 -22.82
CA MET A 345 27.48 -24.83 -22.97
C MET A 345 27.03 -25.82 -24.04
N GLU A 346 25.73 -26.14 -24.13
CA GLU A 346 25.20 -27.05 -25.16
C GLU A 346 25.29 -26.42 -26.57
N PHE A 347 25.00 -25.12 -26.71
CA PHE A 347 25.22 -24.37 -27.95
C PHE A 347 26.70 -24.36 -28.39
N ALA A 348 27.62 -24.13 -27.45
CA ALA A 348 29.06 -24.20 -27.67
C ALA A 348 29.59 -25.65 -27.89
N GLY A 349 28.71 -26.64 -27.97
CA GLY A 349 29.04 -28.03 -28.30
C GLY A 349 29.69 -28.84 -27.18
N TYR A 350 29.57 -28.39 -25.92
CA TYR A 350 29.98 -29.20 -24.77
C TYR A 350 29.09 -30.44 -24.63
N THR A 351 29.65 -31.51 -24.08
CA THR A 351 28.91 -32.75 -23.84
C THR A 351 29.28 -33.34 -22.49
N ASN A 352 28.31 -33.94 -21.79
CA ASN A 352 28.45 -34.41 -20.40
C ASN A 352 28.69 -33.24 -19.41
N ILE A 353 27.89 -32.19 -19.50
CA ILE A 353 27.90 -31.06 -18.56
C ILE A 353 27.47 -31.54 -17.17
N THR A 354 28.19 -31.13 -16.13
CA THR A 354 27.96 -31.53 -14.72
C THR A 354 27.81 -30.31 -13.81
N GLN A 355 27.39 -30.54 -12.55
CA GLN A 355 27.43 -29.54 -11.49
C GLN A 355 28.81 -28.85 -11.42
N ASP A 356 29.89 -29.64 -11.27
CA ASP A 356 31.28 -29.13 -11.25
C ASP A 356 31.59 -28.27 -12.48
N THR A 357 31.17 -28.69 -13.67
CA THR A 357 31.46 -27.97 -14.92
C THR A 357 30.82 -26.58 -14.92
N ILE A 358 29.56 -26.48 -14.48
CA ILE A 358 28.83 -25.21 -14.39
C ILE A 358 29.38 -24.35 -13.25
N TYR A 359 29.65 -24.95 -12.08
CA TYR A 359 30.07 -24.24 -10.87
C TYR A 359 31.52 -23.73 -10.95
N ASP A 360 32.49 -24.54 -11.40
CA ASP A 360 33.86 -24.08 -11.64
C ASP A 360 33.88 -22.93 -12.66
N HIS A 361 32.97 -22.97 -13.65
CA HIS A 361 32.82 -21.91 -14.65
C HIS A 361 32.23 -20.64 -14.06
N MET A 362 31.11 -20.72 -13.32
CA MET A 362 30.54 -19.60 -12.56
C MET A 362 31.57 -18.91 -11.67
N ILE A 363 32.42 -19.68 -10.96
CA ILE A 363 33.47 -19.14 -10.09
C ILE A 363 34.65 -18.57 -10.90
N ALA A 364 34.95 -19.10 -12.09
CA ALA A 364 36.01 -18.58 -12.94
C ALA A 364 35.68 -17.21 -13.58
N THR A 365 34.40 -16.87 -13.72
CA THR A 365 33.91 -15.63 -14.33
C THR A 365 33.28 -14.64 -13.34
N ALA A 366 33.09 -15.05 -12.08
CA ALA A 366 32.49 -14.25 -11.01
C ALA A 366 33.25 -12.96 -10.65
N ASP A 367 32.52 -11.96 -10.15
CA ASP A 367 33.07 -10.73 -9.61
C ASP A 367 33.59 -10.94 -8.17
N SER A 368 34.90 -10.92 -7.97
CA SER A 368 35.50 -10.92 -6.62
C SER A 368 35.32 -9.56 -5.92
N PHE A 369 34.66 -9.54 -4.76
CA PHE A 369 34.49 -8.36 -3.90
C PHE A 369 34.98 -8.62 -2.46
N TYR A 370 35.14 -7.56 -1.67
CA TYR A 370 35.71 -7.62 -0.32
C TYR A 370 34.65 -7.44 0.78
N ASP A 371 34.46 -8.46 1.62
CA ASP A 371 33.58 -8.39 2.79
C ASP A 371 34.31 -7.84 4.01
N SER A 372 33.88 -6.67 4.48
CA SER A 372 34.46 -6.00 5.64
C SER A 372 34.18 -6.71 6.97
N ALA A 373 33.14 -7.56 7.05
CA ALA A 373 32.77 -8.24 8.30
C ALA A 373 33.71 -9.42 8.63
N THR A 374 34.11 -10.18 7.61
CA THR A 374 35.04 -11.32 7.74
C THR A 374 36.50 -10.96 7.44
N ASN A 375 36.77 -9.80 6.82
CA ASN A 375 38.08 -9.42 6.29
C ASN A 375 38.56 -10.42 5.20
N ALA A 376 37.63 -10.88 4.36
CA ALA A 376 37.86 -11.85 3.28
C ALA A 376 37.39 -11.32 1.92
N TRP A 377 37.77 -12.03 0.86
CA TRP A 377 37.19 -11.86 -0.47
C TRP A 377 36.20 -13.00 -0.73
N TYR A 378 35.13 -12.68 -1.45
CA TYR A 378 34.11 -13.61 -1.92
C TYR A 378 33.74 -13.26 -3.35
N ASP A 379 33.13 -14.21 -4.05
CA ASP A 379 32.86 -14.12 -5.47
C ASP A 379 31.34 -14.08 -5.72
N ARG A 380 30.89 -13.15 -6.56
CA ARG A 380 29.48 -12.93 -6.92
C ARG A 380 29.23 -13.40 -8.35
N LEU A 381 28.10 -14.05 -8.59
CA LEU A 381 27.65 -14.41 -9.93
C LEU A 381 27.70 -13.20 -10.87
N ASN A 382 28.48 -13.34 -11.94
CA ASN A 382 28.47 -12.49 -13.11
C ASN A 382 28.13 -13.42 -14.29
N LEU A 383 26.91 -13.28 -14.80
CA LEU A 383 26.28 -14.21 -15.75
C LEU A 383 26.55 -13.82 -17.20
N ASP A 384 26.65 -12.52 -17.47
CA ASP A 384 27.27 -11.92 -18.66
C ASP A 384 28.64 -12.55 -18.92
N ALA A 385 29.61 -12.30 -18.03
CA ALA A 385 30.95 -12.85 -18.16
C ALA A 385 31.00 -14.39 -18.15
N ALA A 386 29.98 -15.07 -17.59
CA ALA A 386 29.87 -16.53 -17.66
C ALA A 386 29.47 -17.00 -19.07
N ILE A 387 28.50 -16.38 -19.71
CA ILE A 387 28.01 -16.83 -21.01
C ILE A 387 28.94 -16.36 -22.14
N ASP A 388 29.43 -15.11 -22.08
CA ASP A 388 30.49 -14.59 -22.97
C ASP A 388 31.72 -15.52 -23.05
N ALA A 389 32.13 -16.11 -21.92
CA ALA A 389 33.29 -16.99 -21.85
C ALA A 389 33.09 -18.39 -22.46
N LEU A 390 31.86 -18.73 -22.88
CA LEU A 390 31.51 -20.01 -23.52
C LEU A 390 31.28 -19.87 -25.02
N MET A 391 30.75 -18.73 -25.47
CA MET A 391 30.27 -18.58 -26.84
C MET A 391 31.42 -18.59 -27.85
N PRO A 392 31.20 -19.11 -29.08
CA PRO A 392 32.20 -19.04 -30.13
C PRO A 392 32.49 -17.58 -30.51
N ALA A 393 33.72 -17.30 -30.95
CA ALA A 393 34.01 -16.02 -31.58
C ALA A 393 33.55 -16.02 -33.04
N ASP A 394 32.92 -14.91 -33.48
CA ASP A 394 32.67 -14.49 -34.87
C ASP A 394 33.69 -15.09 -35.87
N ASP A 395 33.18 -15.83 -36.86
CA ASP A 395 33.99 -16.52 -37.86
C ASP A 395 34.13 -15.82 -39.22
N TYR A 396 33.40 -14.72 -39.46
CA TYR A 396 33.60 -13.83 -40.62
C TYR A 396 33.68 -12.33 -40.30
N GLY A 397 32.56 -11.68 -39.94
CA GLY A 397 32.59 -10.29 -39.47
C GLY A 397 31.39 -9.41 -39.84
N SER A 398 30.74 -8.91 -38.79
CA SER A 398 29.51 -8.10 -38.73
C SER A 398 29.59 -6.67 -39.30
N LEU A 399 30.53 -6.41 -40.22
CA LEU A 399 30.62 -5.15 -40.96
C LEU A 399 31.14 -5.37 -42.39
N ALA A 400 30.53 -4.72 -43.39
CA ALA A 400 30.96 -4.76 -44.79
C ALA A 400 32.44 -4.36 -45.04
N GLY A 401 33.05 -3.62 -44.12
CA GLY A 401 34.50 -3.29 -44.15
C GLY A 401 35.42 -4.49 -43.85
N ALA A 402 34.90 -5.54 -43.23
CA ALA A 402 35.58 -6.81 -42.96
C ALA A 402 35.22 -7.92 -43.97
N ALA A 403 34.18 -7.70 -44.80
CA ALA A 403 33.52 -8.69 -45.65
C ALA A 403 34.45 -9.70 -46.34
N TYR A 404 34.14 -10.99 -46.18
CA TYR A 404 34.92 -12.09 -46.70
C TYR A 404 34.83 -12.17 -48.25
N ASN A 405 35.98 -12.19 -48.92
CA ASN A 405 36.03 -11.97 -50.37
C ASN A 405 35.97 -13.29 -51.17
N LEU A 406 34.83 -13.52 -51.82
CA LEU A 406 34.51 -14.70 -52.65
C LEU A 406 35.15 -14.65 -54.05
N GLY A 407 35.68 -13.49 -54.48
CA GLY A 407 36.26 -13.31 -55.81
C GLY A 407 35.22 -13.13 -56.93
N THR A 408 35.50 -13.64 -58.13
CA THR A 408 34.63 -13.43 -59.31
C THR A 408 33.68 -14.61 -59.55
N VAL A 409 32.38 -14.37 -59.37
CA VAL A 409 31.31 -15.34 -59.59
C VAL A 409 31.05 -15.49 -61.10
N VAL A 410 31.29 -16.70 -61.59
CA VAL A 410 31.10 -17.15 -62.99
C VAL A 410 30.17 -18.35 -63.11
N ASP A 411 30.02 -19.10 -62.01
CA ASP A 411 29.40 -20.42 -61.83
C ASP A 411 29.32 -20.67 -60.30
N THR A 412 28.67 -21.75 -59.86
CA THR A 412 28.32 -22.02 -58.44
C THR A 412 29.52 -22.15 -57.46
N LEU A 413 29.32 -21.73 -56.19
CA LEU A 413 30.25 -21.76 -55.04
C LEU A 413 29.50 -22.22 -53.76
N ASN A 414 30.18 -22.82 -52.77
CA ASN A 414 29.62 -23.28 -51.47
C ASN A 414 30.60 -22.97 -50.31
N MET A 415 30.11 -22.73 -49.09
CA MET A 415 30.88 -22.47 -47.85
C MET A 415 30.03 -22.64 -46.57
N ASN A 416 30.56 -22.35 -45.37
CA ASN A 416 29.83 -22.48 -44.09
C ASN A 416 30.30 -21.46 -43.02
N GLY A 417 29.47 -21.14 -42.02
CA GLY A 417 29.77 -20.21 -40.91
C GLY A 417 28.79 -20.31 -39.72
N ALA A 418 28.80 -19.33 -38.81
CA ALA A 418 28.00 -19.31 -37.58
C ALA A 418 27.58 -17.91 -37.10
N ILE A 419 26.30 -17.75 -36.74
CA ILE A 419 25.73 -16.56 -36.07
C ILE A 419 25.76 -16.81 -34.55
N THR A 420 26.47 -15.96 -33.81
CA THR A 420 26.89 -16.23 -32.42
C THR A 420 26.30 -15.31 -31.35
N THR A 421 25.81 -14.13 -31.74
CA THR A 421 24.92 -13.24 -30.97
C THR A 421 23.70 -12.86 -31.80
N LEU A 422 22.66 -12.29 -31.19
CA LEU A 422 21.46 -11.81 -31.90
C LEU A 422 21.77 -10.64 -32.86
N ASP A 423 22.79 -9.84 -32.56
CA ASP A 423 23.31 -8.74 -33.40
C ASP A 423 24.31 -9.20 -34.50
N ASP A 424 24.59 -10.51 -34.62
CA ASP A 424 25.67 -11.01 -35.50
C ASP A 424 25.28 -11.02 -37.00
N SER A 425 26.27 -10.97 -37.89
CA SER A 425 26.05 -10.83 -39.34
C SER A 425 27.26 -11.18 -40.21
N ASP A 426 27.13 -12.16 -41.10
CA ASP A 426 28.25 -12.59 -41.95
C ASP A 426 28.27 -11.88 -43.31
N TYR A 427 29.17 -10.92 -43.48
CA TYR A 427 29.32 -10.16 -44.74
C TYR A 427 30.23 -10.88 -45.76
N PHE A 428 29.75 -11.03 -47.00
CA PHE A 428 30.48 -11.61 -48.14
C PHE A 428 30.55 -10.65 -49.33
N THR A 429 31.70 -10.55 -50.01
CA THR A 429 31.88 -9.67 -51.17
C THR A 429 32.40 -10.40 -52.42
N PHE A 430 31.85 -10.09 -53.59
CA PHE A 430 32.09 -10.81 -54.84
C PHE A 430 32.12 -9.87 -56.06
N THR A 431 32.40 -10.40 -57.25
CA THR A 431 32.38 -9.68 -58.54
C THR A 431 31.64 -10.47 -59.60
N ALA A 432 30.70 -9.87 -60.32
CA ALA A 432 29.88 -10.56 -61.32
C ALA A 432 30.56 -10.66 -62.69
N ALA A 433 30.46 -11.81 -63.35
CA ALA A 433 31.07 -12.03 -64.67
C ALA A 433 30.27 -11.50 -65.87
N ASN A 434 28.94 -11.45 -65.76
CA ASN A 434 28.02 -11.05 -66.83
C ASN A 434 26.95 -10.10 -66.27
N SER A 435 26.18 -9.44 -67.15
CA SER A 435 24.91 -8.84 -66.73
C SER A 435 23.83 -9.94 -66.68
N GLY A 436 23.13 -10.08 -65.56
CA GLY A 436 22.27 -11.21 -65.17
C GLY A 436 21.77 -11.05 -63.73
N THR A 437 21.45 -12.11 -62.97
CA THR A 437 21.17 -11.99 -61.51
C THR A 437 21.84 -13.09 -60.64
N VAL A 438 22.77 -12.83 -59.71
CA VAL A 438 23.42 -13.88 -58.85
C VAL A 438 22.58 -14.25 -57.60
N SER A 439 22.50 -15.50 -57.15
CA SER A 439 21.40 -16.03 -56.28
C SER A 439 21.80 -16.82 -55.01
N PHE A 440 22.41 -16.20 -54.00
CA PHE A 440 22.85 -16.87 -52.75
C PHE A 440 21.72 -17.68 -52.07
N THR A 441 22.00 -18.74 -51.28
CA THR A 441 20.98 -19.63 -50.66
C THR A 441 21.45 -20.25 -49.32
N ALA A 442 20.97 -19.76 -48.17
CA ALA A 442 21.36 -20.30 -46.85
C ALA A 442 20.71 -21.67 -46.52
N GLN A 443 21.31 -22.46 -45.63
CA GLN A 443 20.75 -23.71 -45.08
C GLN A 443 21.19 -23.93 -43.62
N ASN A 444 20.29 -23.84 -42.63
CA ASN A 444 20.61 -24.10 -41.20
C ASN A 444 21.06 -25.57 -40.97
N THR A 445 22.10 -25.77 -40.15
CA THR A 445 22.69 -27.08 -39.81
C THR A 445 22.53 -27.51 -38.34
N THR A 446 22.41 -26.58 -37.38
CA THR A 446 22.21 -26.81 -35.93
C THR A 446 21.57 -25.59 -35.25
N HIS A 447 20.76 -25.86 -34.22
CA HIS A 447 19.96 -24.86 -33.46
C HIS A 447 18.92 -24.12 -34.32
N ALA A 448 18.26 -23.09 -33.77
CA ALA A 448 16.97 -22.59 -34.26
C ALA A 448 17.05 -21.52 -35.36
N LEU A 449 18.26 -21.01 -35.66
CA LEU A 449 18.58 -19.99 -36.67
C LEU A 449 17.57 -19.86 -37.83
N ASP A 450 16.87 -18.71 -37.91
CA ASP A 450 16.01 -18.31 -39.02
C ASP A 450 16.72 -17.26 -39.91
N PRO A 451 17.29 -17.65 -41.06
CA PRO A 451 18.28 -16.85 -41.79
C PRO A 451 17.71 -15.67 -42.57
N LEU A 452 18.02 -14.45 -42.13
CA LEU A 452 17.72 -13.19 -42.83
C LEU A 452 18.91 -12.73 -43.69
N TRP A 453 18.66 -12.17 -44.87
CA TRP A 453 19.72 -11.66 -45.76
C TRP A 453 19.61 -10.16 -46.09
N HIS A 454 20.76 -9.52 -46.31
CA HIS A 454 20.88 -8.14 -46.81
C HIS A 454 21.89 -8.01 -47.98
N MET A 455 21.87 -6.86 -48.66
CA MET A 455 22.75 -6.56 -49.80
C MET A 455 23.24 -5.10 -49.81
N GLU A 456 24.53 -4.89 -50.10
CA GLU A 456 25.10 -3.59 -50.44
C GLU A 456 25.50 -3.48 -51.93
N GLY A 457 25.26 -2.29 -52.51
CA GLY A 457 25.80 -1.91 -53.81
C GLY A 457 25.06 -2.42 -55.05
N GLY A 458 23.89 -3.07 -54.87
CA GLY A 458 23.03 -3.52 -55.97
C GLY A 458 21.58 -3.71 -55.51
N SER A 459 20.82 -4.53 -56.24
CA SER A 459 19.42 -4.83 -55.96
C SER A 459 19.13 -6.30 -56.26
N GLY A 460 18.33 -6.97 -55.42
CA GLY A 460 17.98 -8.37 -55.60
C GLY A 460 16.52 -8.71 -55.31
N THR A 461 16.18 -9.99 -55.50
CA THR A 461 14.85 -10.57 -55.34
C THR A 461 14.93 -11.85 -54.51
N TRP A 462 13.98 -12.04 -53.59
CA TRP A 462 14.09 -12.94 -52.45
C TRP A 462 13.09 -14.09 -52.50
N SER A 463 13.44 -15.27 -51.97
CA SER A 463 12.44 -16.33 -51.70
C SER A 463 12.92 -17.43 -50.74
N GLY A 464 12.16 -17.71 -49.67
CA GLY A 464 12.02 -19.06 -49.10
C GLY A 464 12.28 -19.19 -47.59
N ASP A 465 11.18 -19.29 -46.84
CA ASP A 465 11.01 -19.15 -45.38
C ASP A 465 11.80 -20.11 -44.44
N PHE A 466 12.80 -20.87 -44.91
CA PHE A 466 13.71 -21.71 -44.09
C PHE A 466 15.05 -22.04 -44.78
N ASN A 467 15.26 -21.61 -46.03
CA ASN A 467 16.48 -21.81 -46.83
C ASN A 467 16.59 -20.61 -47.79
N GLU A 468 16.58 -19.38 -47.26
CA GLU A 468 16.30 -18.20 -48.07
C GLU A 468 17.31 -17.99 -49.20
N THR A 469 16.80 -17.60 -50.37
CA THR A 469 17.57 -17.36 -51.60
C THR A 469 17.51 -15.90 -52.10
N LEU A 470 18.69 -15.28 -52.28
CA LEU A 470 18.95 -13.87 -52.64
C LEU A 470 19.40 -13.68 -54.09
N THR A 471 18.48 -13.34 -55.00
CA THR A 471 18.70 -13.21 -56.46
C THR A 471 18.96 -11.76 -56.91
N VAL A 472 20.22 -11.33 -56.85
CA VAL A 472 20.81 -10.01 -57.13
C VAL A 472 20.93 -9.69 -58.63
N ASP A 473 20.25 -8.68 -59.18
CA ASP A 473 20.54 -8.12 -60.52
C ASP A 473 21.97 -7.55 -60.60
N VAL A 474 22.82 -8.21 -61.39
CA VAL A 474 24.24 -7.91 -61.57
C VAL A 474 24.58 -7.31 -62.93
N THR A 475 25.69 -6.58 -62.99
CA THR A 475 26.30 -6.07 -64.22
C THR A 475 27.72 -6.61 -64.39
N ALA A 476 28.09 -6.97 -65.62
CA ALA A 476 29.39 -7.55 -65.96
C ALA A 476 30.57 -6.69 -65.47
N GLY A 477 31.39 -7.26 -64.58
CA GLY A 477 32.59 -6.63 -64.03
C GLY A 477 32.36 -5.70 -62.84
N GLN A 478 31.14 -5.61 -62.29
CA GLN A 478 30.88 -4.92 -61.03
C GLN A 478 31.08 -5.83 -59.83
N SER A 479 31.47 -5.22 -58.70
CA SER A 479 31.59 -5.88 -57.40
C SER A 479 30.40 -5.53 -56.50
N TYR A 480 30.04 -6.47 -55.63
CA TYR A 480 28.81 -6.49 -54.84
C TYR A 480 29.10 -7.12 -53.48
N THR A 481 28.37 -6.71 -52.44
CA THR A 481 28.47 -7.30 -51.09
C THR A 481 27.07 -7.72 -50.63
N VAL A 482 27.00 -8.83 -49.90
CA VAL A 482 25.79 -9.38 -49.28
C VAL A 482 26.10 -9.72 -47.81
N SER A 483 25.09 -9.85 -46.96
CA SER A 483 25.27 -10.36 -45.59
C SER A 483 24.12 -11.26 -45.16
N LEU A 484 24.39 -12.12 -44.19
CA LEU A 484 23.46 -13.09 -43.60
C LEU A 484 23.42 -12.89 -42.08
N SER A 485 22.24 -12.77 -41.49
CA SER A 485 21.96 -12.64 -40.06
C SER A 485 20.83 -13.59 -39.66
N SER A 486 20.23 -13.43 -38.48
CA SER A 486 19.05 -14.18 -38.03
C SER A 486 17.94 -13.23 -37.56
N ASP A 487 16.67 -13.58 -37.80
CA ASP A 487 15.50 -12.90 -37.19
C ASP A 487 15.05 -13.56 -35.87
N ASP A 488 15.37 -14.85 -35.66
CA ASP A 488 15.19 -15.57 -34.39
C ASP A 488 16.29 -16.64 -34.19
N GLY A 489 16.80 -16.76 -32.96
CA GLY A 489 17.77 -17.77 -32.53
C GLY A 489 19.19 -17.69 -33.15
N LEU A 490 20.09 -18.51 -32.59
CA LEU A 490 21.51 -18.63 -32.98
C LEU A 490 21.78 -19.97 -33.74
N GLY A 491 22.85 -20.10 -34.55
CA GLY A 491 23.18 -21.34 -35.30
C GLY A 491 24.21 -21.25 -36.47
N TYR A 492 24.29 -22.27 -37.37
CA TYR A 492 25.38 -22.52 -38.37
C TYR A 492 24.89 -22.91 -39.86
N TYR A 493 25.48 -22.53 -41.07
CA TYR A 493 24.83 -22.49 -42.50
C TYR A 493 25.58 -22.69 -44.00
N ASP A 494 25.03 -22.41 -45.33
CA ASP A 494 25.55 -22.47 -46.90
C ASP A 494 24.96 -21.56 -48.21
N LEU A 495 24.97 -21.82 -49.65
CA LEU A 495 24.80 -20.86 -50.96
C LEU A 495 24.38 -21.18 -52.62
N GLU A 496 23.77 -20.31 -53.63
CA GLU A 496 23.65 -20.38 -55.27
C GLU A 496 23.41 -19.19 -56.48
N ILE A 497 22.64 -19.20 -57.71
CA ILE A 497 22.55 -18.23 -59.04
C ILE A 497 21.25 -18.00 -60.15
N THR A 498 20.84 -16.82 -60.86
CA THR A 498 19.86 -16.48 -62.15
C THR A 498 19.76 -15.11 -63.18
N ALA A 499 18.63 -14.40 -63.77
CA ALA A 499 18.47 -13.03 -64.66
C ALA A 499 17.11 -12.32 -65.43
N GLU A 500 16.77 -10.91 -65.71
CA GLU A 500 15.92 -10.10 -66.88
C GLU A 500 15.27 -8.51 -66.90
N SER A 501 14.59 -7.80 -67.98
CA SER A 501 13.99 -6.28 -68.16
C SER A 501 12.90 -5.76 -69.35
N SER A 502 12.28 -4.54 -69.88
CA SER A 502 11.91 -2.95 -69.88
C SER A 502 10.87 -2.29 -71.07
N PHE A 503 10.27 -1.03 -71.55
CA PHE A 503 10.00 0.56 -71.38
C PHE A 503 9.14 1.70 -72.43
N SER A 504 8.37 2.93 -72.16
CA SER A 504 8.08 4.44 -72.88
C SER A 504 6.75 5.44 -73.45
N PHE A 505 6.45 6.86 -73.19
CA PHE A 505 5.91 8.25 -73.94
C PHE A 505 4.60 9.41 -73.85
N THR A 506 4.40 10.74 -73.27
CA THR A 506 3.50 12.13 -73.61
C THR A 506 2.97 13.41 -72.58
N ASP A 507 2.07 14.53 -72.81
CA ASP A 507 1.88 16.12 -72.42
C ASP A 507 0.64 17.03 -71.70
N TRP A 508 0.73 18.34 -71.10
CA TRP A 508 -0.22 19.39 -70.30
C TRP A 508 0.20 20.85 -69.60
N GLY A 509 0.26 21.22 -68.23
CA GLY A 509 0.58 22.55 -67.45
C GLY A 509 0.72 22.74 -65.82
N ALA A 510 1.04 23.96 -65.17
CA ALA A 510 1.66 24.33 -63.79
C ALA A 510 0.93 24.26 -62.38
N VAL A 511 1.55 23.72 -61.29
CA VAL A 511 0.85 23.28 -60.03
C VAL A 511 1.65 23.31 -58.69
N ALA A 512 0.99 23.59 -57.55
CA ALA A 512 1.45 23.32 -56.18
C ALA A 512 0.70 22.14 -55.52
N PHE A 513 -0.64 22.18 -55.48
CA PHE A 513 -1.51 21.02 -55.26
C PHE A 513 -2.76 21.17 -56.14
N ASN A 514 -3.17 20.12 -56.83
CA ASN A 514 -4.42 20.03 -57.59
C ASN A 514 -4.99 18.61 -57.51
N GLN A 515 -6.32 18.50 -57.44
CA GLN A 515 -7.01 17.22 -57.44
C GLN A 515 -8.27 17.27 -58.31
N LEU A 516 -8.48 16.23 -59.13
CA LEU A 516 -9.66 16.03 -59.97
C LEU A 516 -10.32 14.69 -59.64
N ASN A 517 -11.54 14.74 -59.07
CA ASN A 517 -12.23 13.53 -58.63
C ASN A 517 -13.19 12.98 -59.70
N GLY A 518 -13.21 11.66 -59.86
CA GLY A 518 -14.10 10.92 -60.76
C GLY A 518 -13.86 11.15 -62.26
N ILE A 519 -12.61 11.31 -62.70
CA ILE A 519 -12.23 11.42 -64.11
C ILE A 519 -12.25 10.05 -64.84
N SER A 520 -12.19 10.07 -66.17
CA SER A 520 -12.27 8.88 -67.03
C SER A 520 -11.02 8.75 -67.90
N VAL A 521 -10.37 7.58 -67.84
CA VAL A 521 -8.97 7.36 -68.29
C VAL A 521 -8.86 6.37 -69.47
N ALA A 522 -9.91 6.27 -70.29
CA ALA A 522 -10.03 5.27 -71.33
C ALA A 522 -9.13 5.55 -72.56
N GLY A 523 -7.88 5.07 -72.47
CA GLY A 523 -6.82 5.24 -73.47
C GLY A 523 -5.75 6.26 -73.05
N ASP A 524 -4.58 6.19 -73.71
CA ASP A 524 -3.38 6.98 -73.43
C ASP A 524 -3.61 8.50 -73.48
N THR A 525 -4.01 9.05 -72.35
CA THR A 525 -4.15 10.49 -72.07
C THR A 525 -2.92 10.96 -71.31
N TRP A 526 -2.58 12.25 -71.35
CA TRP A 526 -1.32 12.75 -70.79
C TRP A 526 -1.42 14.18 -70.22
N TYR A 527 -0.42 14.55 -69.40
CA TYR A 527 -0.44 15.58 -68.34
C TYR A 527 0.97 16.14 -67.98
N ARG A 528 1.59 16.99 -68.80
CA ARG A 528 2.76 17.86 -68.48
C ARG A 528 2.49 18.85 -67.35
N ILE A 529 3.52 19.30 -66.66
CA ILE A 529 3.43 20.01 -65.40
C ILE A 529 4.66 20.90 -65.19
N GLU A 530 4.46 22.08 -64.62
CA GLU A 530 5.53 23.03 -64.26
C GLU A 530 5.56 23.15 -62.73
N ALA A 531 6.74 22.90 -62.14
CA ALA A 531 6.92 22.87 -60.69
C ALA A 531 6.94 24.29 -60.08
N THR A 532 6.16 24.49 -59.01
CA THR A 532 6.07 25.76 -58.28
C THR A 532 7.14 25.93 -57.20
N ARG A 533 7.78 24.83 -56.79
CA ARG A 533 8.86 24.73 -55.80
C ARG A 533 9.96 23.82 -56.35
N SER A 534 11.19 23.93 -55.82
CA SER A 534 12.22 22.92 -56.07
C SER A 534 12.04 21.78 -55.07
N GLY A 535 11.66 20.59 -55.52
CA GLY A 535 11.24 19.49 -54.67
C GLY A 535 10.69 18.32 -55.47
N PHE A 536 10.02 17.39 -54.79
CA PHE A 536 9.29 16.32 -55.45
C PHE A 536 8.06 16.86 -56.18
N LEU A 537 7.77 16.30 -57.33
CA LEU A 537 6.64 16.59 -58.19
C LEU A 537 5.96 15.26 -58.49
N THR A 538 4.80 15.05 -57.88
CA THR A 538 4.15 13.74 -57.76
C THR A 538 2.83 13.74 -58.49
N ALA A 539 2.54 12.65 -59.19
CA ALA A 539 1.27 12.39 -59.86
C ALA A 539 0.69 11.07 -59.31
N GLU A 540 -0.59 11.04 -58.94
CA GLU A 540 -1.22 9.87 -58.32
C GLU A 540 -2.68 9.73 -58.76
N ALA A 541 -3.07 8.55 -59.28
CA ALA A 541 -4.41 8.29 -59.81
C ALA A 541 -5.02 7.01 -59.22
N GLN A 542 -6.12 7.13 -58.49
CA GLN A 542 -6.79 6.06 -57.73
C GLN A 542 -8.17 5.70 -58.28
N LEU A 543 -8.47 4.39 -58.40
CA LEU A 543 -9.80 3.91 -58.79
C LEU A 543 -10.81 3.96 -57.65
N ASN A 544 -11.94 4.66 -57.87
CA ASN A 544 -13.01 4.80 -56.86
C ASN A 544 -14.01 3.64 -56.80
N ASN A 545 -13.98 2.73 -57.77
CA ASN A 545 -14.90 1.59 -57.86
C ASN A 545 -14.23 0.40 -58.56
N GLY A 546 -14.50 -0.81 -58.07
CA GLY A 546 -13.91 -2.05 -58.60
C GLY A 546 -14.38 -2.38 -60.02
N GLY A 547 -13.56 -2.06 -61.02
CA GLY A 547 -13.84 -2.40 -62.42
C GLY A 547 -13.03 -1.61 -63.45
N GLY A 548 -11.75 -1.93 -63.60
CA GLY A 548 -10.88 -1.33 -64.62
C GLY A 548 -9.42 -1.29 -64.17
N HIS A 549 -8.60 -0.50 -64.87
CA HIS A 549 -7.25 -0.13 -64.44
C HIS A 549 -6.96 1.33 -64.82
N VAL A 550 -5.93 1.89 -64.21
CA VAL A 550 -5.28 3.17 -64.55
C VAL A 550 -3.77 2.97 -64.47
N SER A 551 -3.00 3.66 -65.32
CA SER A 551 -1.53 3.67 -65.30
C SER A 551 -1.03 5.10 -65.49
N LEU A 552 -0.07 5.51 -64.67
CA LEU A 552 0.71 6.73 -64.84
C LEU A 552 2.06 6.45 -65.53
N GLU A 553 2.75 7.49 -65.99
CA GLU A 553 3.98 7.38 -66.81
C GLU A 553 4.56 8.81 -67.03
N LEU A 554 5.61 9.27 -66.32
CA LEU A 554 6.13 10.65 -66.37
C LEU A 554 7.43 10.80 -67.15
N TYR A 555 7.50 11.87 -67.94
CA TYR A 555 8.59 12.19 -68.86
C TYR A 555 9.16 13.57 -68.58
N ASN A 556 10.40 13.79 -68.98
CA ASN A 556 11.00 15.12 -69.04
C ASN A 556 10.66 15.80 -70.38
N SER A 557 11.06 17.05 -70.52
CA SER A 557 10.96 17.84 -71.75
C SER A 557 11.65 17.22 -72.98
N ASP A 558 12.57 16.26 -72.79
CA ASP A 558 13.28 15.53 -73.86
C ASP A 558 12.61 14.20 -74.25
N MET A 559 11.45 13.87 -73.68
CA MET A 559 10.70 12.63 -73.93
C MET A 559 11.41 11.33 -73.51
N GLN A 560 12.44 11.40 -72.67
CA GLN A 560 12.82 10.25 -71.85
C GLN A 560 11.82 10.11 -70.71
N GLN A 561 11.51 8.88 -70.33
CA GLN A 561 10.80 8.70 -69.07
C GLN A 561 11.73 9.03 -67.93
N VAL A 562 11.15 9.74 -66.99
CA VAL A 562 11.72 10.03 -65.69
C VAL A 562 11.27 8.95 -64.70
N ASP A 563 9.97 8.61 -64.66
CA ASP A 563 9.42 7.54 -63.80
C ASP A 563 8.07 6.98 -64.34
N THR A 564 7.58 5.81 -63.88
CA THR A 564 6.31 5.18 -64.32
C THR A 564 5.38 4.77 -63.18
N GLY A 565 4.08 4.87 -63.48
CA GLY A 565 2.97 4.61 -62.59
C GLY A 565 2.90 3.17 -62.09
N ASN A 566 3.50 2.88 -60.93
CA ASN A 566 3.35 1.58 -60.28
C ASN A 566 1.87 1.36 -59.89
N VAL A 567 1.20 0.41 -60.54
CA VAL A 567 -0.25 0.17 -60.40
C VAL A 567 -0.52 -0.85 -59.28
N ILE A 568 -0.75 -0.38 -58.06
CA ILE A 568 -0.99 -1.21 -56.87
C ILE A 568 -2.44 -1.02 -56.40
N ASN A 569 -3.20 -2.10 -56.26
CA ASN A 569 -4.60 -2.13 -55.78
C ASN A 569 -5.59 -1.17 -56.49
N GLY A 570 -5.24 -0.65 -57.67
CA GLY A 570 -6.03 0.33 -58.41
C GLY A 570 -5.59 1.79 -58.21
N THR A 571 -4.50 2.05 -57.50
CA THR A 571 -3.79 3.34 -57.54
C THR A 571 -2.56 3.21 -58.42
N SER A 572 -2.26 4.22 -59.22
CA SER A 572 -1.04 4.32 -60.02
C SER A 572 -0.34 5.65 -59.75
N ARG A 573 0.97 5.63 -59.56
CA ARG A 573 1.71 6.75 -58.97
C ARG A 573 3.10 6.95 -59.57
N VAL A 574 3.49 8.21 -59.77
CA VAL A 574 4.83 8.64 -60.22
C VAL A 574 5.37 9.74 -59.32
N ASP A 575 6.67 9.69 -58.99
CA ASP A 575 7.42 10.72 -58.29
C ASP A 575 8.68 11.15 -59.07
N THR A 576 8.95 12.46 -59.16
CA THR A 576 10.25 12.97 -59.64
C THR A 576 10.75 14.12 -58.79
N TYR A 577 12.05 14.38 -58.78
CA TYR A 577 12.59 15.66 -58.31
C TYR A 577 12.58 16.70 -59.46
N ALA A 578 12.07 17.89 -59.16
CA ALA A 578 11.94 19.03 -60.06
C ALA A 578 12.60 20.28 -59.44
N ASN A 579 13.18 21.16 -60.27
CA ASN A 579 13.51 22.52 -59.86
C ASN A 579 12.30 23.44 -60.11
N ILE A 580 12.20 24.55 -59.37
CA ILE A 580 11.18 25.58 -59.62
C ILE A 580 11.22 26.07 -61.08
N GLY A 581 10.12 25.86 -61.81
CA GLY A 581 9.98 26.15 -63.24
C GLY A 581 10.39 25.03 -64.21
N ASP A 582 10.78 23.84 -63.73
CA ASP A 582 11.04 22.67 -64.59
C ASP A 582 9.75 22.08 -65.15
N GLU A 583 9.84 21.49 -66.35
CA GLU A 583 8.70 21.04 -67.16
C GLU A 583 8.75 19.52 -67.43
N PHE A 584 7.80 18.77 -66.84
CA PHE A 584 7.62 17.31 -66.98
C PHE A 584 6.30 16.96 -67.66
N PHE A 585 5.98 15.68 -67.90
CA PHE A 585 5.03 15.14 -68.89
C PHE A 585 4.41 13.76 -68.43
N VAL A 586 3.29 13.70 -67.65
CA VAL A 586 2.68 12.44 -67.11
C VAL A 586 1.72 11.75 -68.12
N LYS A 587 1.50 10.43 -68.12
CA LYS A 587 0.31 9.76 -68.70
C LYS A 587 -0.74 9.52 -67.64
N VAL A 588 -2.00 9.52 -68.03
CA VAL A 588 -3.04 8.74 -67.36
C VAL A 588 -3.70 7.89 -68.45
N SER A 589 -3.30 6.63 -68.55
CA SER A 589 -3.91 5.64 -69.44
C SER A 589 -4.72 4.65 -68.61
N GLY A 590 -5.48 3.78 -69.28
CA GLY A 590 -6.26 2.74 -68.61
C GLY A 590 -7.61 2.50 -69.25
N SER A 591 -8.56 2.07 -68.42
CA SER A 591 -9.89 1.63 -68.86
C SER A 591 -11.05 1.99 -67.92
N ASN A 592 -10.81 2.68 -66.80
CA ASN A 592 -11.85 3.06 -65.84
C ASN A 592 -12.47 4.43 -66.18
N ASN A 593 -13.69 4.69 -65.72
CA ASN A 593 -14.43 5.94 -65.91
C ASN A 593 -14.68 6.73 -64.60
N ASN A 594 -14.12 6.29 -63.48
CA ASN A 594 -14.24 6.92 -62.17
C ASN A 594 -12.92 6.82 -61.37
N VAL A 595 -12.00 7.74 -61.64
CA VAL A 595 -10.64 7.82 -61.07
C VAL A 595 -10.44 9.17 -60.39
N ASP A 596 -9.88 9.20 -59.19
CA ASP A 596 -9.41 10.44 -58.55
C ASP A 596 -7.94 10.65 -58.93
N PHE A 597 -7.60 11.78 -59.56
CA PHE A 597 -6.25 12.12 -60.00
C PHE A 597 -5.73 13.35 -59.27
N ARG A 598 -4.61 13.20 -58.56
CA ARG A 598 -3.92 14.21 -57.76
C ARG A 598 -2.58 14.56 -58.39
N LEU A 599 -2.16 15.80 -58.19
CA LEU A 599 -0.82 16.26 -58.50
C LEU A 599 -0.34 17.28 -57.46
N THR A 600 0.87 17.11 -56.95
CA THR A 600 1.42 17.91 -55.86
C THR A 600 2.92 18.19 -56.04
N ASN A 601 3.36 19.32 -55.48
CA ASN A 601 4.74 19.81 -55.46
C ASN A 601 5.01 20.55 -54.13
N LEU A 602 4.50 19.96 -53.03
CA LEU A 602 4.56 20.51 -51.67
C LEU A 602 5.76 20.00 -50.85
N VAL A 603 6.35 18.86 -51.25
CA VAL A 603 7.47 18.21 -50.54
C VAL A 603 8.78 18.46 -51.28
N SER A 604 9.88 18.70 -50.56
CA SER A 604 11.24 18.82 -51.10
C SER A 604 12.25 18.17 -50.16
N ALA A 605 13.42 17.77 -50.67
CA ALA A 605 14.51 17.20 -49.87
C ALA A 605 15.85 17.86 -50.24
N SER A 606 16.63 18.24 -49.25
CA SER A 606 17.92 18.90 -49.43
C SER A 606 18.90 18.46 -48.35
N GLY A 607 19.96 17.74 -48.72
CA GLY A 607 20.81 17.05 -47.75
C GLY A 607 20.00 16.00 -46.99
N ASN A 608 20.02 16.09 -45.66
CA ASN A 608 19.23 15.24 -44.76
C ASN A 608 17.93 15.90 -44.27
N THR A 609 17.48 16.99 -44.91
CA THR A 609 16.28 17.75 -44.51
C THR A 609 15.18 17.66 -45.56
N VAL A 610 14.02 17.11 -45.20
CA VAL A 610 12.77 17.27 -45.96
C VAL A 610 12.07 18.55 -45.51
N HIS A 611 11.47 19.28 -46.46
CA HIS A 611 10.52 20.37 -46.17
C HIS A 611 9.17 20.04 -46.81
N VAL A 612 8.10 20.21 -46.05
CA VAL A 612 6.70 19.95 -46.40
C VAL A 612 5.93 21.25 -46.19
N ASP A 613 5.69 21.98 -47.28
CA ASP A 613 4.96 23.24 -47.22
C ASP A 613 3.48 23.04 -47.54
N GLY A 614 2.59 23.60 -46.74
CA GLY A 614 1.15 23.69 -47.01
C GLY A 614 0.77 24.74 -48.06
N THR A 615 -0.48 25.18 -47.96
CA THR A 615 -1.12 26.18 -48.83
C THR A 615 -1.79 27.27 -47.98
N ALA A 616 -2.42 28.27 -48.63
CA ALA A 616 -3.28 29.24 -47.93
C ALA A 616 -4.72 28.70 -47.75
N GLY A 617 -4.83 27.42 -47.41
CA GLY A 617 -6.07 26.64 -47.30
C GLY A 617 -6.21 26.04 -45.90
N ASN A 618 -6.94 24.92 -45.79
CA ASN A 618 -6.81 24.04 -44.62
C ASN A 618 -6.00 22.84 -45.10
N ASP A 619 -4.80 22.66 -44.56
CA ASP A 619 -3.88 21.61 -44.95
C ASP A 619 -3.82 20.49 -43.90
N THR A 620 -3.52 19.28 -44.37
CA THR A 620 -3.46 18.05 -43.57
C THR A 620 -2.14 17.35 -43.81
N PHE A 621 -1.42 17.06 -42.73
CA PHE A 621 -0.07 16.48 -42.76
C PHE A 621 -0.02 15.21 -41.92
N SER A 622 0.85 14.26 -42.30
CA SER A 622 1.28 13.22 -41.37
C SER A 622 2.77 12.88 -41.50
N PHE A 623 3.29 12.28 -40.45
CA PHE A 623 4.60 11.66 -40.38
C PHE A 623 4.47 10.35 -39.60
N LEU A 624 5.01 9.27 -40.13
CA LEU A 624 5.21 8.01 -39.43
C LEU A 624 6.69 7.62 -39.55
N ALA A 625 7.37 7.53 -38.41
CA ALA A 625 8.77 7.13 -38.33
C ALA A 625 8.97 5.63 -38.60
N GLY A 626 10.22 5.17 -38.49
CA GLY A 626 10.65 3.80 -38.78
C GLY A 626 11.60 3.69 -39.98
N ASN A 627 11.91 2.46 -40.40
CA ASN A 627 12.91 2.14 -41.44
C ASN A 627 12.67 2.83 -42.80
N THR A 628 11.46 3.31 -43.04
CA THR A 628 11.15 4.27 -44.10
C THR A 628 10.10 5.24 -43.58
N HIS A 629 10.53 6.47 -43.31
CA HIS A 629 9.69 7.57 -42.86
C HIS A 629 8.62 7.89 -43.90
N GLN A 630 7.36 7.78 -43.49
CA GLN A 630 6.20 8.04 -44.34
C GLN A 630 5.70 9.46 -44.05
N VAL A 631 5.72 10.33 -45.05
CA VAL A 631 5.37 11.75 -44.95
C VAL A 631 4.15 12.02 -45.82
N GLU A 632 3.00 12.37 -45.26
CA GLU A 632 1.80 12.71 -46.04
C GLU A 632 1.54 14.22 -46.05
N VAL A 633 1.08 14.73 -47.20
CA VAL A 633 0.40 16.02 -47.28
C VAL A 633 -0.83 15.92 -48.19
N ASN A 634 -2.00 16.30 -47.67
CA ASN A 634 -3.30 16.32 -48.35
C ASN A 634 -3.64 15.02 -49.11
N GLY A 635 -3.43 13.87 -48.48
CA GLY A 635 -3.73 12.56 -49.07
C GLY A 635 -2.63 11.99 -49.97
N VAL A 636 -1.45 12.63 -50.08
CA VAL A 636 -0.32 12.14 -50.88
C VAL A 636 0.88 11.84 -49.98
N ARG A 637 1.12 10.55 -49.72
CA ARG A 637 2.22 10.01 -48.91
C ARG A 637 3.56 10.07 -49.66
N TYR A 638 4.69 10.06 -48.97
CA TYR A 638 6.05 10.02 -49.51
C TYR A 638 6.91 9.15 -48.60
N ASP A 639 7.73 8.29 -49.18
CA ASP A 639 8.51 7.29 -48.44
C ASP A 639 10.01 7.63 -48.51
N PHE A 640 10.60 7.98 -47.36
CA PHE A 640 11.99 8.41 -47.21
C PHE A 640 12.77 7.44 -46.31
N ALA A 641 13.90 6.90 -46.79
CA ALA A 641 14.78 6.12 -45.92
C ALA A 641 15.28 6.98 -44.74
N SER A 642 15.11 6.50 -43.51
CA SER A 642 15.43 7.24 -42.28
C SER A 642 16.92 7.60 -42.19
N ASN A 643 17.79 6.69 -42.62
CA ASN A 643 19.24 6.94 -42.72
C ASN A 643 19.64 8.06 -43.70
N ALA A 644 18.73 8.51 -44.57
CA ALA A 644 18.94 9.61 -45.51
C ALA A 644 18.31 10.93 -45.04
N ILE A 645 17.13 10.90 -44.42
CA ILE A 645 16.37 12.09 -43.98
C ILE A 645 16.21 12.06 -42.46
N ALA A 646 17.04 12.84 -41.77
CA ALA A 646 17.02 12.96 -40.32
C ALA A 646 16.37 14.25 -39.80
N ASN A 647 15.90 15.14 -40.68
CA ASN A 647 15.24 16.40 -40.31
C ASN A 647 14.00 16.59 -41.21
N LEU A 648 12.85 16.98 -40.66
CA LEU A 648 11.62 17.20 -41.40
C LEU A 648 10.94 18.50 -40.96
N HIS A 649 10.81 19.46 -41.87
CA HIS A 649 10.21 20.77 -41.58
C HIS A 649 8.80 20.86 -42.18
N PHE A 650 7.77 21.02 -41.36
CA PHE A 650 6.37 21.19 -41.79
C PHE A 650 5.91 22.64 -41.56
N THR A 651 5.20 23.23 -42.53
CA THR A 651 4.71 24.62 -42.46
C THR A 651 3.27 24.74 -42.95
N GLY A 652 2.32 25.17 -42.11
CA GLY A 652 0.91 25.35 -42.52
C GLY A 652 0.63 26.61 -43.35
N ASP A 653 1.35 27.71 -43.10
CA ASP A 653 1.13 29.07 -43.64
C ASP A 653 -0.14 29.75 -43.08
N THR A 654 -1.33 29.57 -43.68
CA THR A 654 -2.58 30.17 -43.15
C THR A 654 -3.81 29.28 -43.38
N GLY A 655 -4.26 28.62 -42.32
CA GLY A 655 -5.43 27.75 -42.35
C GLY A 655 -6.19 27.59 -41.03
N ASN A 656 -6.76 26.41 -40.85
CA ASN A 656 -6.81 25.74 -39.54
C ASN A 656 -6.25 24.35 -39.83
N ASP A 657 -4.98 24.13 -39.51
CA ASP A 657 -4.21 23.02 -40.05
C ASP A 657 -4.04 21.89 -39.04
N LEU A 658 -3.82 20.69 -39.56
CA LEU A 658 -3.70 19.45 -38.78
C LEU A 658 -2.43 18.68 -39.16
N ILE A 659 -1.64 18.31 -38.16
CA ILE A 659 -0.55 17.33 -38.31
C ILE A 659 -0.71 16.17 -37.33
N THR A 660 -0.46 14.96 -37.83
CA THR A 660 -0.31 13.74 -37.01
C THR A 660 1.11 13.21 -37.16
N LEU A 661 1.90 13.26 -36.11
CA LEU A 661 3.24 12.69 -36.04
C LEU A 661 3.17 11.36 -35.27
N VAL A 662 3.90 10.34 -35.74
CA VAL A 662 3.92 9.01 -35.13
C VAL A 662 5.37 8.53 -35.05
N GLY A 663 5.77 8.12 -33.86
CA GLY A 663 7.12 7.67 -33.52
C GLY A 663 7.44 6.23 -33.96
N THR A 664 8.42 5.65 -33.27
CA THR A 664 9.03 4.35 -33.52
C THR A 664 8.61 3.35 -32.44
N SER A 665 9.55 2.85 -31.66
CA SER A 665 9.36 1.99 -30.50
C SER A 665 10.51 2.16 -29.49
N GLY A 666 11.13 3.35 -29.51
CA GLY A 666 12.21 3.76 -28.62
C GLY A 666 12.19 5.29 -28.43
N ASP A 667 12.83 5.75 -27.35
CA ASP A 667 12.58 7.04 -26.69
C ASP A 667 12.47 8.27 -27.60
N GLU A 668 11.27 8.84 -27.65
CA GLU A 668 10.92 10.03 -28.42
C GLU A 668 10.60 11.26 -27.53
N SER A 669 10.94 12.47 -28.01
CA SER A 669 10.76 13.74 -27.29
C SER A 669 9.91 14.73 -28.08
N ALA A 670 8.72 15.07 -27.59
CA ALA A 670 7.85 16.11 -28.15
C ALA A 670 7.93 17.43 -27.36
N ILE A 671 7.99 18.57 -28.04
CA ILE A 671 7.85 19.91 -27.44
C ILE A 671 6.75 20.68 -28.19
N LEU A 672 5.58 20.77 -27.57
CA LEU A 672 4.31 21.20 -28.15
C LEU A 672 3.98 22.63 -27.72
N SER A 673 4.43 23.62 -28.51
CA SER A 673 4.25 25.06 -28.22
C SER A 673 3.31 25.73 -29.24
N VAL A 674 2.62 26.79 -28.81
CA VAL A 674 1.66 27.50 -29.69
C VAL A 674 2.37 28.08 -30.92
N GLY A 675 2.08 27.49 -32.09
CA GLY A 675 2.66 27.87 -33.38
C GLY A 675 3.99 27.20 -33.74
N GLN A 676 4.58 26.38 -32.86
CA GLN A 676 5.80 25.59 -33.14
C GLN A 676 5.83 24.30 -32.33
N THR A 677 5.95 23.17 -33.01
CA THR A 677 6.17 21.85 -32.40
C THR A 677 7.52 21.27 -32.84
N ASN A 678 8.27 20.74 -31.87
CA ASN A 678 9.34 19.79 -32.11
C ASN A 678 8.84 18.37 -31.80
N PHE A 679 9.31 17.38 -32.56
CA PHE A 679 9.17 15.96 -32.25
C PHE A 679 10.42 15.23 -32.74
N ASP A 680 11.31 14.92 -31.80
CA ASP A 680 12.67 14.48 -32.03
C ASP A 680 12.84 13.05 -31.49
N GLY A 681 13.46 12.17 -32.27
CA GLY A 681 13.52 10.73 -31.99
C GLY A 681 14.74 10.04 -32.61
N SER A 682 14.82 8.71 -32.50
CA SER A 682 15.99 7.99 -33.02
C SER A 682 16.02 8.01 -34.55
N GLY A 683 16.95 8.78 -35.11
CA GLY A 683 17.11 8.97 -36.54
C GLY A 683 16.28 10.11 -37.16
N PHE A 684 15.45 10.83 -36.40
CA PHE A 684 14.65 11.95 -36.95
C PHE A 684 14.49 13.15 -36.01
N ALA A 685 14.22 14.31 -36.61
CA ALA A 685 13.91 15.57 -35.94
C ALA A 685 12.83 16.32 -36.73
N VAL A 686 11.59 16.35 -36.24
CA VAL A 686 10.48 17.05 -36.87
C VAL A 686 10.31 18.45 -36.28
N LEU A 687 10.26 19.47 -37.14
CA LEU A 687 9.93 20.84 -36.79
C LEU A 687 8.67 21.27 -37.54
N ALA A 688 7.53 21.27 -36.87
CA ALA A 688 6.26 21.75 -37.41
C ALA A 688 6.00 23.20 -36.97
N SER A 689 5.53 24.05 -37.87
CA SER A 689 5.33 25.49 -37.59
C SER A 689 4.08 26.06 -38.27
N GLY A 690 3.38 26.93 -37.54
CA GLY A 690 2.10 27.51 -37.99
C GLY A 690 1.04 26.44 -38.28
N ILE A 691 0.77 25.56 -37.31
CA ILE A 691 -0.27 24.53 -37.36
C ILE A 691 -1.05 24.59 -36.04
N GLU A 692 -2.38 24.63 -36.09
CA GLU A 692 -3.24 24.79 -34.91
C GLU A 692 -3.57 23.46 -34.21
N THR A 693 -3.62 22.35 -34.95
CA THR A 693 -3.96 21.02 -34.41
C THR A 693 -2.79 20.07 -34.59
N VAL A 694 -2.29 19.52 -33.48
CA VAL A 694 -1.11 18.65 -33.47
C VAL A 694 -1.45 17.40 -32.68
N ASN A 695 -1.34 16.23 -33.29
CA ASN A 695 -1.33 14.95 -32.58
C ASN A 695 0.06 14.34 -32.70
N VAL A 696 0.64 13.89 -31.60
CA VAL A 696 1.88 13.10 -31.57
C VAL A 696 1.59 11.75 -30.91
N TYR A 697 2.13 10.67 -31.47
CA TYR A 697 2.01 9.30 -30.95
C TYR A 697 3.42 8.75 -30.70
N GLY A 698 3.67 8.22 -29.51
CA GLY A 698 4.97 7.61 -29.16
C GLY A 698 5.22 6.30 -29.91
N ASN A 699 4.22 5.39 -29.85
CA ASN A 699 4.28 3.98 -30.29
C ASN A 699 5.22 3.05 -29.48
N GLY A 700 6.00 3.57 -28.52
CA GLY A 700 6.76 2.78 -27.56
C GLY A 700 8.14 3.38 -27.29
N GLY A 701 8.69 3.11 -26.11
CA GLY A 701 9.86 3.81 -25.58
C GLY A 701 9.50 4.61 -24.32
N GLN A 702 10.48 5.28 -23.71
CA GLN A 702 10.26 6.20 -22.58
C GLN A 702 9.94 7.61 -23.07
N ASP A 703 8.85 7.73 -23.82
CA ASP A 703 8.54 8.94 -24.58
C ASP A 703 8.12 10.11 -23.68
N ALA A 704 8.68 11.31 -23.94
CA ALA A 704 8.49 12.50 -23.12
C ALA A 704 7.85 13.68 -23.90
N ALA A 705 6.64 14.11 -23.50
CA ALA A 705 5.91 15.23 -24.12
C ALA A 705 5.88 16.49 -23.24
N THR A 706 6.61 17.53 -23.65
CA THR A 706 6.57 18.87 -23.04
C THR A 706 5.52 19.76 -23.71
N PHE A 707 4.65 20.39 -22.92
CA PHE A 707 3.59 21.30 -23.38
C PHE A 707 3.80 22.73 -22.84
N HIS A 708 3.58 23.74 -23.69
CA HIS A 708 3.71 25.16 -23.33
C HIS A 708 2.44 25.98 -23.63
N ASP A 709 2.10 26.90 -22.72
CA ASP A 709 0.83 27.67 -22.75
C ASP A 709 0.81 28.82 -23.76
N SER A 710 -0.40 29.28 -24.07
CA SER A 710 -0.62 30.61 -24.60
C SER A 710 -0.73 31.62 -23.44
N ALA A 711 -0.65 32.93 -23.74
CA ALA A 711 -0.98 33.97 -22.76
C ALA A 711 -2.52 34.13 -22.58
N GLY A 712 -3.24 33.02 -22.59
CA GLY A 712 -4.68 32.90 -22.83
C GLY A 712 -5.45 32.38 -21.63
N LYS A 713 -6.11 31.23 -21.81
CA LYS A 713 -6.92 30.56 -20.79
C LYS A 713 -7.09 29.11 -21.20
N ASP A 714 -6.11 28.30 -20.81
CA ASP A 714 -5.86 27.02 -21.46
C ASP A 714 -6.17 25.86 -20.51
N THR A 715 -6.48 24.70 -21.07
CA THR A 715 -6.94 23.51 -20.34
C THR A 715 -6.12 22.29 -20.74
N LEU A 716 -5.47 21.69 -19.75
CA LEU A 716 -4.81 20.39 -19.86
C LEU A 716 -5.80 19.30 -19.43
N VAL A 717 -5.90 18.23 -20.21
CA VAL A 717 -6.59 16.99 -19.85
C VAL A 717 -5.59 15.86 -20.03
N ALA A 718 -5.16 15.25 -18.92
CA ALA A 718 -4.20 14.16 -18.91
C ALA A 718 -4.88 12.83 -18.52
N ARG A 719 -4.54 11.78 -19.27
CA ARG A 719 -4.87 10.36 -19.04
C ARG A 719 -3.57 9.56 -19.16
N PRO A 720 -3.53 8.29 -18.73
CA PRO A 720 -2.33 7.46 -18.86
C PRO A 720 -1.80 7.31 -20.29
N GLN A 721 -2.68 7.25 -21.30
CA GLN A 721 -2.34 7.05 -22.72
C GLN A 721 -2.64 8.27 -23.61
N GLU A 722 -3.17 9.36 -23.06
CA GLU A 722 -3.61 10.52 -23.85
C GLU A 722 -3.54 11.81 -23.02
N VAL A 723 -2.76 12.79 -23.48
CA VAL A 723 -2.64 14.11 -22.85
C VAL A 723 -2.91 15.19 -23.89
N THR A 724 -4.02 15.92 -23.73
CA THR A 724 -4.38 17.07 -24.57
C THR A 724 -4.14 18.38 -23.82
N PHE A 725 -3.41 19.32 -24.42
CA PHE A 725 -3.38 20.72 -24.00
C PHE A 725 -4.00 21.61 -25.07
N SER A 726 -5.02 22.39 -24.69
CA SER A 726 -5.85 23.14 -25.64
C SER A 726 -6.22 24.53 -25.12
N GLY A 727 -6.41 25.46 -26.06
CA GLY A 727 -6.72 26.86 -25.76
C GLY A 727 -7.43 27.55 -26.92
N ASN A 728 -7.49 28.89 -26.87
CA ASN A 728 -8.13 29.65 -27.95
C ASN A 728 -7.24 29.69 -29.21
N GLY A 729 -7.47 28.73 -30.11
CA GLY A 729 -6.81 28.66 -31.42
C GLY A 729 -5.67 27.65 -31.52
N PHE A 730 -5.53 26.74 -30.56
CA PHE A 730 -4.64 25.59 -30.67
C PHE A 730 -5.19 24.37 -29.90
N SER A 731 -4.82 23.17 -30.33
CA SER A 731 -5.08 21.91 -29.63
C SER A 731 -3.96 20.92 -29.93
N HIS A 732 -3.16 20.61 -28.92
CA HIS A 732 -2.05 19.65 -29.03
C HIS A 732 -2.37 18.41 -28.20
N THR A 733 -2.19 17.21 -28.76
CA THR A 733 -2.41 15.93 -28.08
C THR A 733 -1.16 15.06 -28.20
N ALA A 734 -0.77 14.43 -27.11
CA ALA A 734 0.24 13.38 -27.06
C ALA A 734 -0.42 12.05 -26.68
N HIS A 735 -0.15 11.00 -27.44
CA HIS A 735 -0.70 9.65 -27.26
C HIS A 735 0.43 8.66 -26.95
N ASP A 736 0.21 7.80 -25.96
CA ASP A 736 1.15 6.75 -25.53
C ASP A 736 2.50 7.29 -25.00
N PHE A 737 2.56 8.56 -24.58
CA PHE A 737 3.74 9.16 -23.95
C PHE A 737 3.82 8.83 -22.45
N SER A 738 4.88 8.12 -22.05
CA SER A 738 5.10 7.70 -20.67
C SER A 738 5.36 8.86 -19.70
N GLU A 739 5.98 9.96 -20.13
CA GLU A 739 6.14 11.18 -19.34
C GLU A 739 5.53 12.39 -20.04
N THR A 740 4.79 13.24 -19.31
CA THR A 740 4.35 14.55 -19.83
C THR A 740 4.61 15.71 -18.87
N TYR A 741 4.94 16.87 -19.45
CA TYR A 741 5.46 18.05 -18.77
C TYR A 741 4.77 19.32 -19.26
N ALA A 742 3.62 19.66 -18.68
CA ALA A 742 2.87 20.87 -19.01
C ALA A 742 3.29 22.08 -18.17
N TYR A 743 3.59 23.20 -18.83
CA TYR A 743 4.00 24.46 -18.20
C TYR A 743 3.04 25.60 -18.54
N SER A 744 2.36 26.10 -17.51
CA SER A 744 1.59 27.35 -17.50
C SER A 744 2.45 28.52 -17.03
N THR A 745 2.28 29.67 -17.67
CA THR A 745 2.99 30.93 -17.38
C THR A 745 2.03 32.12 -17.21
N LEU A 746 0.95 32.25 -17.99
CA LEU A 746 0.06 33.43 -17.99
C LEU A 746 -1.39 33.17 -18.50
N GLY A 747 -2.26 32.45 -17.77
CA GLY A 747 -3.69 32.41 -18.15
C GLY A 747 -4.77 32.16 -17.07
N ASN A 748 -4.42 31.90 -15.81
CA ASN A 748 -5.35 31.27 -14.83
C ASN A 748 -5.88 29.94 -15.40
N ASP A 749 -4.94 29.07 -15.72
CA ASP A 749 -5.12 27.83 -16.47
C ASP A 749 -5.51 26.68 -15.54
N HIS A 750 -6.09 25.64 -16.14
CA HIS A 750 -6.65 24.49 -15.42
C HIS A 750 -6.10 23.16 -15.95
N ALA A 751 -5.70 22.27 -15.05
CA ALA A 751 -5.37 20.89 -15.39
C ALA A 751 -6.42 19.92 -14.81
N VAL A 752 -6.89 19.00 -15.65
CA VAL A 752 -7.65 17.80 -15.28
C VAL A 752 -6.74 16.60 -15.51
N MET A 753 -6.68 15.68 -14.55
CA MET A 753 -5.84 14.48 -14.61
C MET A 753 -6.67 13.25 -14.22
N HIS A 754 -6.37 12.11 -14.84
CA HIS A 754 -7.06 10.83 -14.63
C HIS A 754 -6.07 9.71 -14.30
N ASP A 755 -6.58 8.75 -13.53
CA ASP A 755 -6.00 7.47 -13.16
C ASP A 755 -5.93 6.46 -14.33
N SER A 756 -5.20 5.38 -14.06
CA SER A 756 -5.24 4.11 -14.78
C SER A 756 -6.26 3.14 -14.15
N ALA A 757 -6.05 1.83 -14.27
CA ALA A 757 -6.77 0.83 -13.48
C ALA A 757 -5.96 0.32 -12.26
N GLY A 758 -4.68 0.73 -12.15
CA GLY A 758 -3.76 0.34 -11.09
C GLY A 758 -3.86 1.23 -9.84
N ASN A 759 -2.84 1.17 -8.97
CA ASN A 759 -2.76 1.98 -7.75
C ASN A 759 -1.90 3.23 -7.97
N ASP A 760 -2.53 4.39 -8.15
CA ASP A 760 -1.86 5.60 -8.63
C ASP A 760 -1.64 6.68 -7.54
N ASP A 761 -0.68 7.57 -7.77
CA ASP A 761 -0.16 8.54 -6.80
C ASP A 761 -0.27 9.98 -7.32
N TYR A 762 -1.27 10.71 -6.82
CA TYR A 762 -1.48 12.12 -7.12
C TYR A 762 -0.81 13.01 -6.07
N ARG A 763 0.23 13.75 -6.45
CA ARG A 763 0.96 14.69 -5.58
C ARG A 763 0.76 16.13 -6.04
N SER A 764 0.07 16.92 -5.23
CA SER A 764 -0.31 18.29 -5.57
C SER A 764 0.28 19.31 -4.59
N TYR A 765 0.87 20.38 -5.12
CA TYR A 765 1.51 21.47 -4.39
C TYR A 765 0.93 22.81 -4.86
N TYR A 766 1.16 23.89 -4.12
CA TYR A 766 0.73 25.25 -4.48
C TYR A 766 1.20 25.76 -5.87
N ASN A 767 2.17 25.11 -6.54
CA ASN A 767 2.74 25.52 -7.82
C ASN A 767 2.90 24.42 -8.88
N ARG A 768 2.55 23.17 -8.57
CA ARG A 768 2.62 22.02 -9.47
C ARG A 768 1.75 20.87 -8.97
N SER A 769 1.20 20.08 -9.89
CA SER A 769 0.61 18.78 -9.60
C SER A 769 1.29 17.71 -10.45
N ILE A 770 1.45 16.53 -9.88
CA ILE A 770 1.97 15.32 -10.49
C ILE A 770 0.88 14.26 -10.32
N PHE A 771 0.46 13.58 -11.37
CA PHE A 771 -0.25 12.30 -11.23
C PHE A 771 0.57 11.23 -11.96
N LYS A 772 0.94 10.16 -11.26
CA LYS A 772 1.72 9.06 -11.83
C LYS A 772 1.15 7.71 -11.43
N GLY A 773 1.34 6.71 -12.27
CA GLY A 773 0.94 5.33 -12.05
C GLY A 773 1.94 4.37 -12.68
N ASN A 774 1.51 3.14 -12.96
CA ASN A 774 2.27 2.26 -13.85
C ASN A 774 2.17 2.78 -15.29
N GLY A 775 3.30 2.88 -15.99
CA GLY A 775 3.38 3.33 -17.38
C GLY A 775 3.08 4.81 -17.66
N PHE A 776 2.82 5.66 -16.66
CA PHE A 776 2.58 7.10 -16.89
C PHE A 776 3.05 8.03 -15.76
N TYR A 777 3.54 9.21 -16.14
CA TYR A 777 3.91 10.32 -15.26
C TYR A 777 3.48 11.67 -15.87
N ASN A 778 2.51 12.34 -15.25
CA ASN A 778 1.92 13.59 -15.75
C ASN A 778 2.19 14.77 -14.80
N LEU A 779 3.11 15.68 -15.17
CA LEU A 779 3.40 16.93 -14.46
C LEU A 779 2.65 18.12 -15.09
N ALA A 780 1.87 18.84 -14.27
CA ALA A 780 1.36 20.17 -14.60
C ALA A 780 1.95 21.22 -13.65
N ARG A 781 2.64 22.24 -14.17
CA ARG A 781 3.35 23.28 -13.40
C ARG A 781 2.85 24.68 -13.72
N GLY A 782 2.65 25.51 -12.70
CA GLY A 782 2.17 26.90 -12.84
C GLY A 782 0.66 27.05 -13.07
N PHE A 783 -0.09 25.94 -13.13
CA PHE A 783 -1.55 25.94 -13.27
C PHE A 783 -2.22 26.49 -12.00
N SER A 784 -3.25 27.31 -12.17
CA SER A 784 -3.97 27.96 -11.05
C SER A 784 -5.02 27.06 -10.38
N SER A 785 -5.45 26.02 -11.08
CA SER A 785 -6.44 25.06 -10.61
C SER A 785 -6.11 23.66 -11.14
N THR A 786 -6.04 22.65 -10.27
CA THR A 786 -5.78 21.27 -10.69
C THR A 786 -6.83 20.33 -10.10
N GLN A 787 -7.30 19.37 -10.88
CA GLN A 787 -8.28 18.37 -10.45
C GLN A 787 -7.85 16.98 -10.93
N ALA A 788 -7.63 16.06 -10.01
CA ALA A 788 -7.42 14.65 -10.32
C ALA A 788 -8.68 13.83 -10.05
N TYR A 789 -8.89 12.78 -10.83
CA TYR A 789 -9.93 11.78 -10.63
C TYR A 789 -9.31 10.40 -10.46
N SER A 790 -9.82 9.65 -9.49
CA SER A 790 -9.69 8.20 -9.35
C SER A 790 -10.99 7.53 -9.82
N THR A 791 -10.90 6.30 -10.33
CA THR A 791 -12.01 5.49 -10.85
C THR A 791 -11.88 4.00 -10.50
N GLN A 792 -10.65 3.47 -10.45
CA GLN A 792 -10.33 2.10 -10.01
C GLN A 792 -9.12 2.11 -9.06
N GLY A 793 -8.57 0.94 -8.70
CA GLY A 793 -7.41 0.85 -7.81
C GLY A 793 -7.62 1.28 -6.35
N VAL A 794 -6.51 1.57 -5.68
CA VAL A 794 -6.42 2.04 -4.28
C VAL A 794 -5.55 3.30 -4.24
N ASP A 795 -5.98 4.30 -4.99
CA ASP A 795 -5.20 5.52 -5.23
C ASP A 795 -4.96 6.38 -3.99
N ALA A 796 -3.85 7.12 -4.03
CA ALA A 796 -3.43 8.02 -2.97
C ALA A 796 -3.24 9.47 -3.45
N ALA A 797 -4.03 10.39 -2.89
CA ALA A 797 -3.88 11.84 -3.09
C ALA A 797 -3.07 12.48 -1.95
N ARG A 798 -1.99 13.19 -2.28
CA ARG A 798 -1.06 13.85 -1.36
C ARG A 798 -0.99 15.34 -1.68
N LEU A 799 -1.65 16.17 -0.87
CA LEU A 799 -1.81 17.61 -1.09
C LEU A 799 -0.90 18.38 -0.11
N TYR A 800 -0.14 19.34 -0.63
CA TYR A 800 0.83 20.16 0.10
C TYR A 800 0.47 21.65 -0.05
N ASP A 801 0.56 22.38 1.05
CA ASP A 801 0.20 23.80 1.18
C ASP A 801 1.16 24.76 0.48
N SER A 802 0.94 26.06 0.73
CA SER A 802 1.83 27.15 0.36
C SER A 802 2.70 27.60 1.56
N SER A 803 2.75 28.90 1.84
CA SER A 803 3.38 29.46 3.05
C SER A 803 2.56 30.65 3.59
N GLY A 804 1.25 30.49 3.57
CA GLY A 804 0.24 31.41 4.12
C GLY A 804 -1.10 30.69 4.23
N ASP A 805 -2.04 31.33 4.92
CA ASP A 805 -3.30 30.76 5.42
C ASP A 805 -4.09 29.99 4.33
N ASP A 806 -4.03 28.66 4.38
CA ASP A 806 -4.63 27.74 3.40
C ASP A 806 -5.74 26.84 4.02
N ILE A 807 -6.67 26.35 3.19
CA ILE A 807 -7.85 25.60 3.62
C ILE A 807 -7.89 24.22 2.96
N TYR A 808 -7.92 23.18 3.79
CA TYR A 808 -8.22 21.79 3.42
C TYR A 808 -9.68 21.44 3.71
N THR A 809 -10.34 20.77 2.78
CA THR A 809 -11.72 20.28 2.92
C THR A 809 -11.81 18.87 2.36
N ALA A 810 -12.32 17.92 3.15
CA ALA A 810 -12.31 16.51 2.83
C ALA A 810 -13.67 15.84 3.08
N HIS A 811 -14.18 15.17 2.06
CA HIS A 811 -15.35 14.28 2.07
C HIS A 811 -14.91 12.86 1.74
N ALA A 812 -15.80 11.88 1.88
CA ALA A 812 -15.51 10.49 1.50
C ALA A 812 -15.38 10.27 -0.02
N ASP A 813 -15.91 11.19 -0.84
CA ASP A 813 -15.89 11.13 -2.31
C ASP A 813 -14.93 12.13 -2.96
N HIS A 814 -14.40 13.11 -2.23
CA HIS A 814 -13.44 14.08 -2.77
C HIS A 814 -12.73 14.90 -1.68
N VAL A 815 -11.58 15.49 -2.04
CA VAL A 815 -10.85 16.45 -1.21
C VAL A 815 -10.42 17.68 -2.00
N ILE A 816 -10.22 18.80 -1.29
CA ILE A 816 -9.77 20.08 -1.83
C ILE A 816 -8.71 20.66 -0.87
N LEU A 817 -7.57 21.10 -1.38
CA LEU A 817 -6.66 22.02 -0.72
C LEU A 817 -6.57 23.31 -1.56
N SER A 818 -6.81 24.47 -0.96
CA SER A 818 -6.85 25.72 -1.71
C SER A 818 -6.40 26.92 -0.89
N GLY A 819 -5.85 27.91 -1.60
CA GLY A 819 -5.09 28.98 -0.99
C GLY A 819 -4.97 30.23 -1.85
N THR A 820 -4.04 31.12 -1.52
CA THR A 820 -3.82 32.35 -2.28
C THR A 820 -3.12 32.08 -3.61
N GLY A 821 -3.92 31.77 -4.64
CA GLY A 821 -3.48 31.61 -6.03
C GLY A 821 -3.48 30.17 -6.57
N PHE A 822 -3.89 29.19 -5.77
CA PHE A 822 -4.00 27.79 -6.18
C PHE A 822 -5.29 27.13 -5.65
N HIS A 823 -5.80 26.15 -6.38
CA HIS A 823 -6.96 25.34 -5.99
C HIS A 823 -6.78 23.91 -6.50
N ASN A 824 -6.54 22.98 -5.59
CA ASN A 824 -6.16 21.61 -5.91
C ASN A 824 -7.22 20.64 -5.37
N ARG A 825 -7.91 19.94 -6.28
CA ARG A 825 -8.97 18.96 -5.97
C ARG A 825 -8.52 17.54 -6.36
N ALA A 826 -9.02 16.55 -5.63
CA ALA A 826 -8.87 15.14 -5.94
C ALA A 826 -10.20 14.42 -5.66
N ASP A 827 -10.74 13.68 -6.62
CA ASP A 827 -12.04 13.01 -6.58
C ASP A 827 -11.90 11.48 -6.53
N ASN A 828 -12.73 10.82 -5.72
CA ASN A 828 -12.84 9.37 -5.44
C ASN A 828 -11.62 8.66 -4.80
N PHE A 829 -10.49 9.34 -4.58
CA PHE A 829 -9.30 8.74 -3.96
C PHE A 829 -9.59 8.11 -2.58
N ARG A 830 -9.37 6.80 -2.46
CA ARG A 830 -9.57 6.06 -1.20
C ARG A 830 -8.64 6.50 -0.08
N LEU A 831 -7.41 6.93 -0.41
CA LEU A 831 -6.42 7.41 0.57
C LEU A 831 -6.11 8.89 0.28
N THR A 832 -6.32 9.79 1.24
CA THR A 832 -5.99 11.21 1.07
C THR A 832 -5.19 11.75 2.24
N PHE A 833 -4.18 12.58 1.92
CA PHE A 833 -3.22 13.11 2.88
C PHE A 833 -2.96 14.60 2.57
N ALA A 834 -3.29 15.48 3.51
CA ALA A 834 -2.92 16.89 3.45
C ALA A 834 -1.78 17.23 4.42
N TYR A 835 -0.87 18.09 3.99
CA TYR A 835 0.28 18.53 4.77
C TYR A 835 0.37 20.07 4.75
N ALA A 836 0.19 20.69 5.90
CA ALA A 836 0.50 22.10 6.13
C ALA A 836 1.97 22.28 6.55
N THR A 837 2.49 23.50 6.39
CA THR A 837 3.88 23.86 6.72
C THR A 837 4.04 25.22 7.36
N GLN A 838 3.37 26.28 6.86
CA GLN A 838 3.45 27.64 7.38
C GLN A 838 2.20 28.47 7.01
N GLY A 839 1.31 28.73 7.95
CA GLY A 839 0.18 29.63 7.73
C GLY A 839 -0.62 29.86 9.01
N HIS A 840 -1.94 29.84 8.87
CA HIS A 840 -2.90 29.60 9.95
C HIS A 840 -3.97 28.69 9.34
N ASP A 841 -3.66 27.40 9.31
CA ASP A 841 -4.20 26.51 8.30
C ASP A 841 -5.37 25.69 8.85
N VAL A 842 -6.44 25.57 8.06
CA VAL A 842 -7.72 25.01 8.53
C VAL A 842 -8.10 23.74 7.75
N ALA A 843 -8.24 22.62 8.46
CA ALA A 843 -8.74 21.36 7.93
C ALA A 843 -10.22 21.14 8.31
N SER A 844 -11.08 20.85 7.35
CA SER A 844 -12.48 20.47 7.55
C SER A 844 -12.78 19.09 6.96
N LEU A 845 -13.08 18.11 7.81
CA LEU A 845 -13.32 16.72 7.44
C LEU A 845 -14.80 16.35 7.67
N TYR A 846 -15.43 15.74 6.68
CA TYR A 846 -16.83 15.33 6.70
C TYR A 846 -16.93 13.80 6.59
N ASP A 847 -17.83 13.20 7.37
CA ASP A 847 -18.04 11.75 7.40
C ASP A 847 -19.08 11.27 6.36
N THR A 848 -19.44 9.99 6.46
CA THR A 848 -20.57 9.36 5.79
C THR A 848 -21.70 9.08 6.78
N ALA A 849 -22.85 8.60 6.28
CA ALA A 849 -23.96 8.13 7.12
C ALA A 849 -23.71 6.74 7.76
N GLY A 850 -22.46 6.45 8.14
CA GLY A 850 -21.93 5.10 8.37
C GLY A 850 -21.61 4.76 9.83
N TYR A 851 -20.42 4.21 10.05
CA TYR A 851 -19.75 4.18 11.34
C TYR A 851 -18.32 4.63 11.09
N ASP A 852 -18.07 5.91 11.34
CA ASP A 852 -16.82 6.55 11.00
C ASP A 852 -16.05 6.92 12.28
N THR A 853 -14.72 6.93 12.18
CA THR A 853 -13.82 7.13 13.32
C THR A 853 -12.88 8.29 13.08
N LEU A 854 -12.91 9.26 13.98
CA LEU A 854 -11.95 10.36 14.04
C LEU A 854 -10.83 10.04 15.04
N ARG A 855 -9.58 10.28 14.66
CA ARG A 855 -8.43 10.29 15.58
C ARG A 855 -7.68 11.61 15.43
N ALA A 856 -7.61 12.37 16.51
CA ALA A 856 -7.01 13.70 16.56
C ALA A 856 -5.89 13.75 17.61
N TYR A 857 -4.75 14.32 17.20
CA TYR A 857 -3.56 14.57 18.01
C TYR A 857 -3.16 16.04 17.87
N HIS A 858 -2.15 16.50 18.61
CA HIS A 858 -1.64 17.87 18.47
C HIS A 858 -0.94 18.17 17.13
N ASP A 859 -0.54 17.15 16.33
CA ASP A 859 0.18 17.33 15.05
C ASP A 859 -0.57 16.83 13.81
N LYS A 860 -1.70 16.12 13.99
CA LYS A 860 -2.44 15.46 12.90
C LYS A 860 -3.84 15.04 13.30
N VAL A 861 -4.70 14.92 12.28
CA VAL A 861 -6.05 14.35 12.37
C VAL A 861 -6.26 13.33 11.25
N ALA A 862 -7.02 12.27 11.54
CA ALA A 862 -7.50 11.30 10.56
C ALA A 862 -8.99 11.04 10.77
N LEU A 863 -9.79 11.15 9.72
CA LEU A 863 -11.18 10.68 9.66
C LEU A 863 -11.25 9.52 8.67
N SER A 864 -11.68 8.35 9.15
CA SER A 864 -11.69 7.11 8.38
C SER A 864 -13.01 6.36 8.52
N GLY A 865 -13.49 5.80 7.42
CA GLY A 865 -14.74 5.07 7.35
C GLY A 865 -14.72 3.92 6.34
N SER A 866 -15.90 3.47 5.93
CA SER A 866 -16.01 2.41 4.91
C SER A 866 -15.60 2.92 3.53
N GLY A 867 -14.40 2.58 3.08
CA GLY A 867 -13.90 2.87 1.73
C GLY A 867 -13.09 4.15 1.58
N TYR A 868 -12.91 4.95 2.65
CA TYR A 868 -12.13 6.19 2.60
C TYR A 868 -11.26 6.41 3.86
N TYR A 869 -10.12 7.06 3.68
CA TYR A 869 -9.21 7.48 4.74
C TYR A 869 -8.69 8.90 4.44
N ASN A 870 -9.16 9.88 5.22
CA ASN A 870 -8.80 11.30 5.05
C ASN A 870 -7.90 11.75 6.20
N TYR A 871 -6.68 12.17 5.88
CA TYR A 871 -5.65 12.55 6.83
C TYR A 871 -5.17 13.98 6.60
N ALA A 872 -4.93 14.73 7.67
CA ALA A 872 -4.34 16.07 7.62
C ALA A 872 -3.27 16.23 8.71
N ARG A 873 -2.16 16.90 8.39
CA ARG A 873 -1.01 17.11 9.29
C ARG A 873 -0.61 18.58 9.38
N MET A 874 -0.21 19.02 10.58
CA MET A 874 0.28 20.36 10.91
C MET A 874 -0.72 21.53 10.78
N PHE A 875 -1.99 21.26 10.45
CA PHE A 875 -3.04 22.29 10.43
C PHE A 875 -3.35 22.80 11.84
N ASP A 876 -3.41 24.12 12.04
CA ASP A 876 -3.68 24.77 13.32
C ASP A 876 -5.08 24.45 13.85
N GLU A 877 -6.11 24.52 12.98
CA GLU A 877 -7.50 24.21 13.33
C GLU A 877 -8.06 23.05 12.51
N ASN A 878 -8.60 22.04 13.21
CA ASN A 878 -9.09 20.79 12.63
C ASN A 878 -10.55 20.55 13.04
N TYR A 879 -11.46 20.56 12.07
CA TYR A 879 -12.90 20.41 12.27
C TYR A 879 -13.42 19.15 11.61
N ALA A 880 -13.91 18.19 12.40
CA ALA A 880 -14.65 17.04 11.91
C ALA A 880 -16.16 17.26 12.06
N TYR A 881 -16.95 16.84 11.07
CA TYR A 881 -18.40 16.99 11.04
C TYR A 881 -19.08 15.66 10.80
N SER A 882 -19.88 15.21 11.75
CA SER A 882 -20.77 14.07 11.52
C SER A 882 -22.09 14.50 10.89
N THR A 883 -22.44 13.78 9.82
CA THR A 883 -23.66 13.86 9.02
C THR A 883 -24.72 12.87 9.49
N GLY A 884 -24.31 11.83 10.23
CA GLY A 884 -25.17 11.00 11.07
C GLY A 884 -24.89 9.50 10.96
N GLY A 885 -24.24 8.94 11.96
CA GLY A 885 -24.00 7.50 12.12
C GLY A 885 -24.00 7.09 13.60
N ASN A 886 -22.96 6.37 14.03
CA ASN A 886 -22.72 6.02 15.44
C ASN A 886 -21.27 6.36 15.84
N ASP A 887 -20.84 7.54 15.42
CA ASP A 887 -19.45 7.82 15.08
C ASP A 887 -18.60 8.15 16.30
N PHE A 888 -17.33 7.77 16.24
CA PHE A 888 -16.44 7.78 17.40
C PHE A 888 -15.23 8.69 17.21
N ALA A 889 -15.16 9.76 18.00
CA ALA A 889 -14.00 10.64 18.04
C ALA A 889 -13.03 10.28 19.17
N ILE A 890 -11.75 10.18 18.85
CA ILE A 890 -10.66 9.95 19.81
C ILE A 890 -9.72 11.14 19.78
N PHE A 891 -9.45 11.74 20.94
CA PHE A 891 -8.53 12.85 21.10
C PHE A 891 -7.33 12.44 21.96
N TYR A 892 -6.16 12.96 21.62
CA TYR A 892 -4.91 12.83 22.37
C TYR A 892 -4.32 14.23 22.62
N ASP A 893 -3.65 14.38 23.75
CA ASP A 893 -3.00 15.61 24.22
C ASP A 893 -1.66 15.89 23.52
N SER A 894 -1.03 16.98 23.95
CA SER A 894 0.35 17.35 23.63
C SER A 894 1.29 16.91 24.76
N VAL A 895 2.29 17.74 25.07
CA VAL A 895 3.12 17.64 26.29
C VAL A 895 3.03 18.91 27.14
N GLY A 896 1.98 19.71 26.89
CA GLY A 896 1.74 21.02 27.47
C GLY A 896 0.74 20.98 28.63
N ASN A 897 -0.17 21.94 28.65
CA ASN A 897 -1.41 21.85 29.42
C ASN A 897 -2.54 22.00 28.41
N ASP A 898 -3.36 20.97 28.27
CA ASP A 898 -4.41 20.90 27.25
C ASP A 898 -5.81 20.89 27.88
N VAL A 899 -6.79 21.35 27.10
CA VAL A 899 -8.20 21.44 27.51
C VAL A 899 -9.08 20.64 26.56
N TYR A 900 -9.79 19.67 27.14
CA TYR A 900 -10.87 18.93 26.51
C TYR A 900 -12.22 19.54 26.91
N GLU A 901 -13.16 19.71 25.97
CA GLU A 901 -14.55 20.06 26.28
C GLU A 901 -15.52 19.09 25.59
N GLY A 902 -16.55 18.63 26.31
CA GLY A 902 -17.65 17.82 25.76
C GLY A 902 -19.00 18.50 25.94
N HIS A 903 -19.78 18.62 24.85
CA HIS A 903 -21.14 19.14 24.81
C HIS A 903 -22.05 18.21 23.98
N GLU A 904 -23.37 18.39 24.09
CA GLU A 904 -24.35 17.62 23.30
C GLU A 904 -24.12 17.62 21.78
N ASP A 905 -23.56 18.70 21.21
CA ASP A 905 -23.38 18.91 19.77
C ASP A 905 -21.95 18.74 19.28
N LYS A 906 -20.96 18.64 20.17
CA LYS A 906 -19.53 18.68 19.82
C LYS A 906 -18.61 18.22 20.96
N ALA A 907 -17.37 17.90 20.61
CA ALA A 907 -16.25 17.92 21.55
C ALA A 907 -15.04 18.65 20.97
N THR A 908 -14.22 19.24 21.83
CA THR A 908 -12.97 19.93 21.48
C THR A 908 -11.80 19.35 22.26
N MET A 909 -10.60 19.44 21.69
CA MET A 909 -9.32 19.23 22.36
C MET A 909 -8.36 20.30 21.86
N SER A 910 -7.80 21.10 22.76
CA SER A 910 -7.08 22.32 22.39
C SER A 910 -5.91 22.62 23.33
N GLY A 911 -4.88 23.25 22.76
CA GLY A 911 -3.62 23.49 23.45
C GLY A 911 -2.80 24.62 22.85
N ALA A 912 -1.50 24.60 23.15
CA ALA A 912 -0.56 25.60 22.64
C ALA A 912 -0.23 25.37 21.16
N GLY A 913 -0.97 26.04 20.27
CA GLY A 913 -0.74 26.00 18.81
C GLY A 913 -1.47 24.88 18.08
N TYR A 914 -2.57 24.35 18.64
CA TYR A 914 -3.48 23.46 17.92
C TYR A 914 -4.90 23.53 18.49
N PHE A 915 -5.89 23.29 17.63
CA PHE A 915 -7.30 23.14 17.99
C PHE A 915 -7.93 22.00 17.18
N ASN A 916 -8.46 20.99 17.87
CA ASN A 916 -9.22 19.89 17.29
C ASN A 916 -10.68 19.95 17.75
N ARG A 917 -11.64 19.76 16.85
CA ARG A 917 -13.08 19.76 17.15
C ARG A 917 -13.84 18.72 16.35
N ALA A 918 -14.62 17.89 17.03
CA ALA A 918 -15.58 16.96 16.44
C ALA A 918 -17.01 17.47 16.65
N ASN A 919 -17.85 17.49 15.62
CA ASN A 919 -19.25 17.95 15.69
C ASN A 919 -20.22 16.79 15.43
N ASN A 920 -21.28 16.67 16.23
CA ASN A 920 -22.32 15.64 16.21
C ASN A 920 -21.86 14.18 16.45
N PHE A 921 -20.58 13.92 16.77
CA PHE A 921 -20.08 12.58 17.07
C PHE A 921 -20.73 12.04 18.35
N SER A 922 -21.54 10.97 18.24
CA SER A 922 -22.34 10.41 19.34
C SER A 922 -21.49 9.84 20.49
N ARG A 923 -20.22 9.54 20.21
CA ARG A 923 -19.26 9.07 21.21
C ARG A 923 -17.93 9.79 21.06
N THR A 924 -17.34 10.20 22.18
CA THR A 924 -16.01 10.81 22.20
C THR A 924 -15.15 10.23 23.32
N GLN A 925 -13.83 10.17 23.12
CA GLN A 925 -12.89 9.74 24.16
C GLN A 925 -11.56 10.50 24.06
N ALA A 926 -11.25 11.30 25.07
CA ALA A 926 -9.98 11.99 25.22
C ALA A 926 -9.03 11.26 26.17
N TYR A 927 -7.73 11.38 25.90
CA TYR A 927 -6.64 10.97 26.76
C TYR A 927 -5.77 12.17 27.13
N SER A 928 -5.32 12.20 28.38
CA SER A 928 -4.13 12.91 28.85
C SER A 928 -3.00 11.89 29.06
N PHE A 929 -1.78 12.30 28.79
CA PHE A 929 -0.54 11.56 29.01
C PHE A 929 0.53 12.42 29.70
N ALA A 930 0.59 13.73 29.43
CA ALA A 930 1.63 14.60 29.97
C ALA A 930 1.23 16.08 30.06
N GLY A 931 0.56 16.48 31.14
CA GLY A 931 0.26 17.88 31.41
C GLY A 931 -0.35 18.18 32.78
N GLN A 932 -1.09 19.27 32.86
CA GLN A 932 -2.04 19.58 33.94
C GLN A 932 -3.41 19.85 33.32
N ASP A 933 -3.96 18.79 32.75
CA ASP A 933 -5.00 18.88 31.73
C ASP A 933 -6.39 18.86 32.35
N VAL A 934 -7.29 19.59 31.70
CA VAL A 934 -8.66 19.83 32.18
C VAL A 934 -9.69 19.26 31.21
N ALA A 935 -10.62 18.45 31.73
CA ALA A 935 -11.78 17.98 30.97
C ALA A 935 -13.07 18.65 31.46
N ASN A 936 -13.61 19.57 30.66
CA ASN A 936 -14.90 20.21 30.91
C ASN A 936 -16.03 19.43 30.23
N PHE A 937 -17.17 19.31 30.90
CA PHE A 937 -18.38 18.67 30.37
C PHE A 937 -19.59 19.59 30.59
N TYR A 938 -20.39 19.79 29.55
CA TYR A 938 -21.53 20.70 29.56
C TYR A 938 -22.81 19.97 29.15
N GLY A 939 -23.77 19.91 30.06
CA GLY A 939 -25.05 19.23 29.89
C GLY A 939 -26.01 19.90 28.91
N SER A 940 -27.01 19.11 28.51
CA SER A 940 -28.17 19.53 27.74
C SER A 940 -29.29 20.02 28.67
N THR A 941 -30.50 20.16 28.13
CA THR A 941 -31.72 20.35 28.95
C THR A 941 -32.43 19.04 29.35
N GLY A 942 -31.86 17.89 28.95
CA GLY A 942 -32.30 16.53 29.27
C GLY A 942 -31.77 16.01 30.61
N ASP A 943 -31.93 14.71 30.87
CA ASP A 943 -31.44 14.05 32.09
C ASP A 943 -30.07 13.37 31.84
N GLU A 944 -29.00 13.94 32.39
CA GLU A 944 -27.63 13.48 32.21
C GLU A 944 -27.08 12.65 33.39
N THR A 945 -25.99 11.91 33.14
CA THR A 945 -25.21 11.22 34.19
C THR A 945 -23.71 11.48 34.03
N TYR A 946 -23.11 12.08 35.05
CA TYR A 946 -21.66 12.20 35.22
C TYR A 946 -21.13 11.05 36.10
N LYS A 947 -19.95 10.51 35.77
CA LYS A 947 -19.24 9.51 36.60
C LYS A 947 -17.74 9.79 36.66
N GLY A 948 -17.26 10.22 37.82
CA GLY A 948 -15.83 10.38 38.13
C GLY A 948 -15.24 9.13 38.79
N TYR A 949 -14.08 8.71 38.32
CA TYR A 949 -13.20 7.69 38.92
C TYR A 949 -11.77 8.22 38.87
N HIS A 950 -10.93 7.85 39.84
CA HIS A 950 -9.54 8.33 40.01
C HIS A 950 -8.61 8.34 38.76
N ASN A 951 -8.99 7.70 37.64
CA ASN A 951 -8.25 7.68 36.38
C ASN A 951 -9.09 8.01 35.12
N GLN A 952 -10.39 8.27 35.25
CA GLN A 952 -11.28 8.57 34.11
C GLN A 952 -12.60 9.19 34.55
N ALA A 953 -13.15 10.09 33.72
CA ALA A 953 -14.51 10.58 33.85
C ALA A 953 -15.37 10.16 32.64
N PHE A 954 -16.67 9.99 32.88
CA PHE A 954 -17.69 9.80 31.84
C PHE A 954 -18.76 10.87 31.99
N PHE A 955 -19.28 11.38 30.86
CA PHE A 955 -20.47 12.21 30.84
C PHE A 955 -21.40 11.71 29.73
N ILE A 956 -22.62 11.33 30.11
CA ILE A 956 -23.53 10.53 29.29
C ILE A 956 -24.92 11.17 29.33
N GLY A 957 -25.46 11.49 28.15
CA GLY A 957 -26.79 12.08 27.98
C GLY A 957 -27.57 11.43 26.85
N SER A 958 -28.68 12.05 26.45
CA SER A 958 -29.58 11.53 25.41
C SER A 958 -29.05 11.75 23.99
N GLY A 959 -27.97 11.05 23.61
CA GLY A 959 -27.40 11.05 22.26
C GLY A 959 -25.88 11.17 22.22
N PHE A 960 -25.26 11.53 23.35
CA PHE A 960 -23.82 11.70 23.49
C PHE A 960 -23.24 10.86 24.64
N ASN A 961 -22.01 10.40 24.47
CA ASN A 961 -21.23 9.67 25.47
C ASN A 961 -19.76 10.09 25.40
N HIS A 962 -19.38 11.03 26.26
CA HIS A 962 -18.02 11.54 26.37
C HIS A 962 -17.26 10.80 27.46
N ARG A 963 -15.96 10.60 27.25
CA ARG A 963 -15.05 10.02 28.25
C ARG A 963 -13.71 10.76 28.26
N ALA A 964 -13.28 11.20 29.43
CA ALA A 964 -11.92 11.69 29.66
C ALA A 964 -11.10 10.61 30.39
N ARG A 965 -9.83 10.43 30.05
CA ARG A 965 -8.91 9.48 30.72
C ARG A 965 -7.63 10.18 31.16
N TYR A 966 -7.25 9.93 32.41
CA TYR A 966 -6.03 10.42 33.07
C TYR A 966 -5.90 11.95 33.24
N PHE A 967 -6.91 12.73 32.86
CA PHE A 967 -7.00 14.16 33.15
C PHE A 967 -6.98 14.40 34.67
N ALA A 968 -6.10 15.29 35.13
CA ALA A 968 -5.93 15.62 36.55
C ALA A 968 -7.15 16.35 37.13
N GLN A 969 -7.88 17.09 36.30
CA GLN A 969 -9.06 17.86 36.70
C GLN A 969 -10.22 17.60 35.72
N THR A 970 -11.41 17.34 36.25
CA THR A 970 -12.61 17.20 35.42
C THR A 970 -13.79 17.95 36.03
N TYR A 971 -14.40 18.84 35.27
CA TYR A 971 -15.53 19.67 35.68
C TYR A 971 -16.76 19.31 34.84
N ALA A 972 -17.90 19.04 35.47
CA ALA A 972 -19.17 18.81 34.79
C ALA A 972 -20.20 19.86 35.22
N HIS A 973 -20.95 20.38 34.26
CA HIS A 973 -21.96 21.41 34.49
C HIS A 973 -23.31 20.93 33.95
N SER A 974 -24.34 20.92 34.80
CA SER A 974 -25.71 20.66 34.35
C SER A 974 -26.22 21.78 33.43
N GLY A 975 -27.02 21.41 32.43
CA GLY A 975 -27.81 22.36 31.62
C GLY A 975 -29.31 22.36 31.95
N GLY A 976 -29.77 21.46 32.84
CA GLY A 976 -31.18 21.25 33.14
C GLY A 976 -31.47 19.90 33.80
N GLY A 977 -32.66 19.34 33.51
CA GLY A 977 -32.97 17.94 33.84
C GLY A 977 -33.01 17.55 35.33
N ASN A 978 -32.79 16.26 35.54
CA ASN A 978 -32.78 15.55 36.82
C ASN A 978 -31.41 14.90 37.07
N ASP A 979 -30.35 15.57 36.65
CA ASP A 979 -28.99 15.04 36.49
C ASP A 979 -28.43 14.35 37.73
N ILE A 980 -27.57 13.36 37.48
CA ILE A 980 -26.93 12.52 38.50
C ILE A 980 -25.40 12.55 38.35
N ALA A 981 -24.71 13.04 39.38
CA ALA A 981 -23.27 12.88 39.54
C ALA A 981 -22.98 11.61 40.36
N VAL A 982 -22.01 10.82 39.94
CA VAL A 982 -21.49 9.66 40.69
C VAL A 982 -19.97 9.77 40.81
N PHE A 983 -19.45 9.55 42.00
CA PHE A 983 -18.03 9.62 42.29
C PHE A 983 -17.56 8.31 42.95
N TYR A 984 -16.42 7.80 42.49
CA TYR A 984 -15.74 6.63 43.03
C TYR A 984 -14.33 7.01 43.47
N ASP A 985 -13.94 6.55 44.65
CA ASP A 985 -12.64 6.82 45.26
C ASP A 985 -11.45 6.15 44.55
N SER A 986 -10.27 6.48 45.04
CA SER A 986 -9.03 5.74 44.81
C SER A 986 -8.85 4.67 45.90
N ALA A 987 -7.61 4.26 46.18
CA ALA A 987 -7.26 3.50 47.39
C ALA A 987 -6.44 4.35 48.39
N GLY A 988 -6.62 5.67 48.32
CA GLY A 988 -5.90 6.70 49.07
C GLY A 988 -6.64 7.15 50.34
N ASN A 989 -6.63 8.46 50.60
CA ASN A 989 -7.53 9.10 51.57
C ASN A 989 -8.19 10.26 50.82
N ASP A 990 -9.42 10.09 50.39
CA ASP A 990 -10.10 11.02 49.49
C ASP A 990 -11.15 11.86 50.24
N VAL A 991 -11.46 13.03 49.68
CA VAL A 991 -12.39 14.00 50.27
C VAL A 991 -13.53 14.29 49.30
N TYR A 992 -14.75 14.00 49.75
CA TYR A 992 -15.99 14.35 49.07
C TYR A 992 -16.63 15.57 49.76
N GLU A 993 -17.06 16.56 48.98
CA GLU A 993 -17.82 17.71 49.49
C GLU A 993 -19.12 17.91 48.70
N GLY A 994 -20.27 17.93 49.38
CA GLY A 994 -21.60 18.06 48.79
C GLY A 994 -22.37 19.28 49.28
N TYR A 995 -22.39 20.33 48.46
CA TYR A 995 -23.19 21.55 48.61
C TYR A 995 -24.53 21.42 47.85
N HIS A 996 -25.45 22.36 48.05
CA HIS A 996 -26.76 22.34 47.38
C HIS A 996 -26.71 22.54 45.84
N ASN A 997 -25.58 22.98 45.30
CA ASN A 997 -25.36 23.25 43.86
C ASN A 997 -23.99 22.80 43.33
N GLN A 998 -23.18 22.12 44.14
CA GLN A 998 -21.87 21.61 43.73
C GLN A 998 -21.55 20.35 44.53
N ALA A 999 -21.08 19.31 43.85
CA ALA A 999 -20.49 18.13 44.48
C ALA A 999 -19.08 17.91 43.95
N SER A 1000 -18.13 17.59 44.82
CA SER A 1000 -16.75 17.29 44.44
C SER A 1000 -16.24 16.01 45.09
N LEU A 1001 -15.30 15.34 44.43
CA LEU A 1001 -14.43 14.31 45.01
C LEU A 1001 -12.99 14.65 44.61
N SER A 1002 -12.08 14.64 45.58
CA SER A 1002 -10.66 14.95 45.37
C SER A 1002 -9.76 13.97 46.11
N GLY A 1003 -8.66 13.59 45.47
CA GLY A 1003 -7.60 12.75 46.03
C GLY A 1003 -6.23 13.37 45.85
N THR A 1004 -5.18 12.55 45.84
CA THR A 1004 -3.79 13.03 45.67
C THR A 1004 -3.49 13.57 44.27
N ASP A 1005 -4.04 12.93 43.23
CA ASP A 1005 -3.66 13.14 41.83
C ASP A 1005 -4.87 13.40 40.90
N PHE A 1006 -6.07 13.54 41.46
CA PHE A 1006 -7.30 13.80 40.71
C PHE A 1006 -8.27 14.73 41.45
N ILE A 1007 -9.01 15.55 40.70
CA ILE A 1007 -10.15 16.34 41.16
C ILE A 1007 -11.33 16.17 40.20
N HIS A 1008 -12.48 15.82 40.75
CA HIS A 1008 -13.75 15.73 40.04
C HIS A 1008 -14.76 16.69 40.67
N GLU A 1009 -15.43 17.51 39.86
CA GLU A 1009 -16.48 18.42 40.32
C GLU A 1009 -17.70 18.37 39.40
N ALA A 1010 -18.90 18.48 39.98
CA ALA A 1010 -20.18 18.47 39.29
C ALA A 1010 -21.06 19.62 39.81
N TYR A 1011 -21.45 20.54 38.93
CA TYR A 1011 -22.17 21.78 39.21
C TYR A 1011 -23.64 21.70 38.80
N ASP A 1012 -24.52 22.15 39.70
CA ASP A 1012 -25.98 22.23 39.56
C ASP A 1012 -26.70 20.88 39.33
N PHE A 1013 -26.03 19.75 39.58
CA PHE A 1013 -26.61 18.40 39.50
C PHE A 1013 -27.65 18.16 40.60
N SER A 1014 -28.85 17.70 40.22
CA SER A 1014 -29.95 17.44 41.17
C SER A 1014 -29.63 16.36 42.22
N LYS A 1015 -28.72 15.43 41.90
CA LYS A 1015 -28.30 14.33 42.79
C LYS A 1015 -26.80 14.09 42.67
N SER A 1016 -26.14 13.84 43.80
CA SER A 1016 -24.77 13.34 43.83
C SER A 1016 -24.62 12.11 44.72
N TYR A 1017 -23.81 11.15 44.27
CA TYR A 1017 -23.53 9.90 44.98
C TYR A 1017 -22.02 9.63 45.02
N ALA A 1018 -21.41 9.63 46.20
CA ALA A 1018 -20.03 9.19 46.39
C ALA A 1018 -19.96 7.79 47.02
N TYR A 1019 -18.95 7.01 46.65
CA TYR A 1019 -18.67 5.69 47.18
C TYR A 1019 -17.20 5.60 47.59
N SER A 1020 -16.95 5.27 48.86
CA SER A 1020 -15.64 4.85 49.36
C SER A 1020 -15.51 3.33 49.24
N THR A 1021 -14.28 2.85 49.07
CA THR A 1021 -13.91 1.44 48.95
C THR A 1021 -12.66 1.11 49.78
N GLN A 1022 -11.64 1.97 49.79
CA GLN A 1022 -10.40 1.78 50.57
C GLN A 1022 -9.73 3.12 50.92
N GLY A 1023 -9.95 3.62 52.14
CA GLY A 1023 -9.26 4.80 52.65
C GLY A 1023 -9.66 5.20 54.06
N TYR A 1024 -9.14 6.33 54.55
CA TYR A 1024 -9.76 7.10 55.62
C TYR A 1024 -10.44 8.33 55.02
N ASP A 1025 -11.56 8.09 54.35
CA ASP A 1025 -12.21 9.08 53.49
C ASP A 1025 -13.17 9.97 54.26
N ILE A 1026 -13.24 11.23 53.84
CA ILE A 1026 -14.01 12.28 54.53
C ILE A 1026 -15.10 12.82 53.60
N ALA A 1027 -16.36 12.71 54.03
CA ALA A 1027 -17.50 13.32 53.40
C ALA A 1027 -17.94 14.58 54.17
N ARG A 1028 -18.05 15.73 53.49
CA ARG A 1028 -18.59 16.98 54.04
C ARG A 1028 -19.87 17.38 53.31
N PHE A 1029 -20.86 17.83 54.05
CA PHE A 1029 -22.17 18.21 53.53
C PHE A 1029 -22.55 19.60 54.03
N TYR A 1030 -22.97 20.48 53.12
CA TYR A 1030 -23.27 21.88 53.40
C TYR A 1030 -24.69 22.22 52.95
N ASP A 1031 -25.44 22.90 53.81
CA ASP A 1031 -26.86 23.24 53.63
C ASP A 1031 -27.13 24.24 52.50
N SER A 1032 -28.39 24.26 52.08
CA SER A 1032 -29.00 25.42 51.42
C SER A 1032 -29.58 26.38 52.46
N PRO A 1033 -29.90 27.64 52.10
CA PRO A 1033 -30.67 28.56 52.97
C PRO A 1033 -32.15 28.16 53.19
N GLY A 1034 -32.46 26.86 53.18
CA GLY A 1034 -33.79 26.27 53.06
C GLY A 1034 -34.34 25.67 54.36
N ASN A 1035 -34.69 24.38 54.31
CA ASN A 1035 -35.04 23.55 55.48
C ASN A 1035 -34.59 22.11 55.16
N ASP A 1036 -33.37 21.76 55.54
CA ASP A 1036 -32.71 20.58 55.02
C ASP A 1036 -32.63 19.43 56.06
N ASP A 1037 -32.46 18.21 55.56
CA ASP A 1037 -32.48 16.96 56.35
C ASP A 1037 -31.17 16.19 56.16
N PHE A 1038 -30.31 16.24 57.17
CA PHE A 1038 -29.08 15.44 57.25
C PHE A 1038 -29.36 14.11 57.94
N ARG A 1039 -28.92 13.00 57.35
CA ARG A 1039 -29.08 11.64 57.90
C ARG A 1039 -27.77 10.86 57.79
N ALA A 1040 -27.11 10.66 58.92
CA ALA A 1040 -25.88 9.88 59.03
C ALA A 1040 -26.15 8.51 59.67
N TYR A 1041 -25.60 7.47 59.06
CA TYR A 1041 -25.63 6.07 59.49
C TYR A 1041 -24.18 5.59 59.63
N HIS A 1042 -23.94 4.43 60.23
CA HIS A 1042 -22.59 3.84 60.31
C HIS A 1042 -21.93 3.56 58.93
N ASN A 1043 -22.69 3.52 57.83
CA ASN A 1043 -22.19 3.21 56.48
C ASN A 1043 -22.64 4.15 55.35
N ARG A 1044 -23.27 5.29 55.67
CA ARG A 1044 -23.63 6.32 54.68
C ARG A 1044 -24.05 7.61 55.36
N ALA A 1045 -23.87 8.72 54.67
CA ALA A 1045 -24.47 9.99 55.03
C ALA A 1045 -25.25 10.57 53.84
N ILE A 1046 -26.34 11.27 54.14
CA ILE A 1046 -27.24 11.89 53.17
C ILE A 1046 -27.52 13.31 53.65
N LEU A 1047 -27.42 14.31 52.77
CA LEU A 1047 -28.03 15.63 52.95
C LEU A 1047 -29.01 15.86 51.79
N GLN A 1048 -30.23 16.31 52.10
CA GLN A 1048 -31.24 16.56 51.08
C GLN A 1048 -32.13 17.75 51.46
N GLY A 1049 -32.56 18.49 50.44
CA GLY A 1049 -33.40 19.69 50.56
C GLY A 1049 -34.30 19.87 49.33
N ASP A 1050 -34.85 21.08 49.17
CA ASP A 1050 -35.65 21.43 48.00
C ASP A 1050 -34.75 21.56 46.75
N GLY A 1051 -34.72 20.51 45.92
CA GLY A 1051 -34.05 20.49 44.62
C GLY A 1051 -32.72 19.72 44.56
N PHE A 1052 -32.13 19.33 45.70
CA PHE A 1052 -30.85 18.63 45.75
C PHE A 1052 -30.85 17.40 46.67
N TYR A 1053 -30.00 16.42 46.34
CA TYR A 1053 -29.79 15.20 47.13
C TYR A 1053 -28.32 14.76 47.04
N ASN A 1054 -27.59 14.85 48.15
CA ASN A 1054 -26.18 14.47 48.25
C ASN A 1054 -26.05 13.24 49.14
N ARG A 1055 -25.31 12.22 48.70
CA ARG A 1055 -25.11 10.98 49.47
C ARG A 1055 -23.70 10.42 49.35
N ALA A 1056 -23.03 10.22 50.48
CA ALA A 1056 -21.80 9.44 50.59
C ALA A 1056 -22.11 8.03 51.12
N ASN A 1057 -21.34 7.03 50.69
CA ASN A 1057 -21.48 5.62 51.10
C ASN A 1057 -20.13 5.10 51.59
N ASP A 1058 -20.15 4.45 52.75
CA ASP A 1058 -19.02 3.73 53.36
C ASP A 1058 -17.80 4.62 53.74
N PHE A 1059 -17.93 5.95 53.63
CA PHE A 1059 -16.94 6.94 54.08
C PHE A 1059 -16.70 6.87 55.60
N SER A 1060 -15.42 6.83 55.99
CA SER A 1060 -14.96 6.70 57.38
C SER A 1060 -15.41 7.86 58.29
N ALA A 1061 -15.51 9.09 57.77
CA ALA A 1061 -15.97 10.23 58.54
C ALA A 1061 -16.93 11.15 57.75
N ASN A 1062 -18.09 11.46 58.33
CA ASN A 1062 -19.15 12.23 57.69
C ASN A 1062 -19.51 13.48 58.51
N PHE A 1063 -19.46 14.66 57.90
CA PHE A 1063 -19.67 15.95 58.56
C PHE A 1063 -20.81 16.74 57.91
N GLY A 1064 -21.91 16.96 58.64
CA GLY A 1064 -22.99 17.85 58.22
C GLY A 1064 -22.85 19.25 58.82
N TYR A 1065 -23.06 20.29 58.00
CA TYR A 1065 -23.06 21.69 58.41
C TYR A 1065 -24.37 22.36 57.97
N SER A 1066 -25.10 22.92 58.94
CA SER A 1066 -26.25 23.82 58.75
C SER A 1066 -25.87 25.25 59.15
N THR A 1067 -26.43 26.23 58.46
CA THR A 1067 -26.12 27.65 58.56
C THR A 1067 -27.38 28.53 58.55
N GLN A 1068 -28.40 28.21 57.75
CA GLN A 1068 -29.63 29.00 57.64
C GLN A 1068 -30.86 28.15 57.27
N GLY A 1069 -31.65 27.75 58.28
CA GLY A 1069 -32.93 27.08 58.06
C GLY A 1069 -33.70 26.85 59.34
N ASN A 1070 -34.55 25.82 59.33
CA ASN A 1070 -35.01 25.10 60.52
C ASN A 1070 -34.66 23.61 60.35
N ASP A 1071 -33.37 23.33 60.35
CA ASP A 1071 -32.82 22.09 59.81
C ASP A 1071 -32.80 20.96 60.83
N ALA A 1072 -32.84 19.72 60.32
CA ALA A 1072 -32.83 18.52 61.14
C ALA A 1072 -31.66 17.61 60.80
N ALA A 1073 -30.95 17.12 61.83
CA ALA A 1073 -29.95 16.06 61.68
C ALA A 1073 -30.41 14.77 62.39
N ARG A 1074 -30.19 13.63 61.74
CA ARG A 1074 -30.59 12.31 62.24
C ARG A 1074 -29.39 11.37 62.20
N PHE A 1075 -29.09 10.76 63.35
CA PHE A 1075 -27.95 9.89 63.54
C PHE A 1075 -28.43 8.48 63.89
N TYR A 1076 -27.87 7.50 63.20
CA TYR A 1076 -28.17 6.08 63.36
C TYR A 1076 -26.86 5.33 63.59
N ASP A 1077 -26.89 4.45 64.59
CA ASP A 1077 -25.78 3.64 65.09
C ASP A 1077 -25.39 2.48 64.17
N SER A 1078 -24.46 1.67 64.66
CA SER A 1078 -24.08 0.37 64.13
C SER A 1078 -24.81 -0.76 64.87
N ALA A 1079 -24.15 -1.89 65.14
CA ALA A 1079 -24.66 -3.00 65.94
C ALA A 1079 -23.61 -3.45 66.98
N GLY A 1080 -22.89 -2.47 67.51
CA GLY A 1080 -21.91 -2.60 68.59
C GLY A 1080 -21.82 -1.27 69.36
N ASP A 1081 -21.09 -1.29 70.47
CA ASP A 1081 -21.09 -0.21 71.47
C ASP A 1081 -20.67 1.16 70.88
N ASP A 1082 -21.64 2.04 70.67
CA ASP A 1082 -21.48 3.35 70.03
C ASP A 1082 -21.74 4.53 71.00
N SER A 1083 -21.15 5.69 70.69
CA SER A 1083 -21.19 6.89 71.54
C SER A 1083 -21.74 8.10 70.80
N TYR A 1084 -22.87 8.63 71.29
CA TYR A 1084 -23.46 9.91 70.92
C TYR A 1084 -23.06 10.98 71.93
N GLU A 1085 -22.59 12.14 71.48
CA GLU A 1085 -22.33 13.30 72.33
C GLU A 1085 -22.92 14.56 71.69
N SER A 1086 -23.59 15.40 72.49
CA SER A 1086 -24.37 16.52 71.99
C SER A 1086 -24.20 17.80 72.80
N TYR A 1087 -23.98 18.91 72.10
CA TYR A 1087 -23.88 20.26 72.62
C TYR A 1087 -24.97 21.15 72.00
N PHE A 1088 -25.11 22.39 72.47
CA PHE A 1088 -26.09 23.34 71.94
C PHE A 1088 -25.88 23.72 70.45
N ASN A 1089 -24.68 23.52 69.90
CA ASN A 1089 -24.30 23.94 68.54
C ASN A 1089 -23.74 22.83 67.63
N TYR A 1090 -23.32 21.69 68.18
CA TYR A 1090 -22.87 20.53 67.40
C TYR A 1090 -23.12 19.22 68.15
N VAL A 1091 -23.12 18.12 67.40
CA VAL A 1091 -23.28 16.75 67.92
C VAL A 1091 -22.34 15.79 67.17
N THR A 1092 -22.04 14.66 67.80
CA THR A 1092 -21.32 13.54 67.20
C THR A 1092 -22.02 12.22 67.51
N LEU A 1093 -21.92 11.26 66.59
CA LEU A 1093 -22.15 9.83 66.84
C LEU A 1093 -20.94 9.09 66.27
N SER A 1094 -20.27 8.30 67.09
CA SER A 1094 -19.02 7.63 66.70
C SER A 1094 -18.94 6.22 67.26
N GLY A 1095 -18.24 5.36 66.52
CA GLY A 1095 -18.21 3.92 66.77
C GLY A 1095 -17.00 3.23 66.17
N THR A 1096 -17.03 1.91 66.12
CA THR A 1096 -15.93 1.13 65.51
C THR A 1096 -15.94 1.29 63.99
N GLY A 1097 -15.05 2.15 63.48
CA GLY A 1097 -14.82 2.33 62.04
C GLY A 1097 -15.64 3.45 61.39
N PHE A 1098 -16.42 4.22 62.14
CA PHE A 1098 -17.16 5.38 61.60
C PHE A 1098 -17.18 6.56 62.58
N TYR A 1099 -17.21 7.77 62.03
CA TYR A 1099 -17.36 9.02 62.78
C TYR A 1099 -18.35 9.95 62.08
N ASN A 1100 -19.48 10.26 62.73
CA ASN A 1100 -20.51 11.14 62.19
C ASN A 1100 -20.60 12.41 63.05
N TYR A 1101 -20.61 13.58 62.40
CA TYR A 1101 -20.65 14.90 63.03
C TYR A 1101 -21.76 15.75 62.41
N GLY A 1102 -22.42 16.59 63.20
CA GLY A 1102 -23.38 17.59 62.71
C GLY A 1102 -23.27 18.90 63.49
N SER A 1103 -23.32 20.04 62.79
CA SER A 1103 -23.21 21.39 63.38
C SER A 1103 -24.29 22.33 62.85
N GLY A 1104 -24.79 23.23 63.69
CA GLY A 1104 -25.74 24.29 63.33
C GLY A 1104 -27.23 23.90 63.33
N PHE A 1105 -27.56 22.62 63.12
CA PHE A 1105 -28.93 22.11 63.04
C PHE A 1105 -29.79 22.44 64.28
N ASN A 1106 -31.00 22.95 64.05
CA ASN A 1106 -31.93 23.31 65.13
C ASN A 1106 -32.53 22.11 65.87
N SER A 1107 -32.52 20.93 65.26
CA SER A 1107 -33.01 19.70 65.89
C SER A 1107 -32.17 18.49 65.51
N THR A 1108 -31.59 17.81 66.50
CA THR A 1108 -30.81 16.59 66.30
C THR A 1108 -31.50 15.38 66.95
N TYR A 1109 -31.45 14.24 66.26
CA TYR A 1109 -32.11 13.00 66.68
C TYR A 1109 -31.18 11.80 66.51
N ALA A 1110 -30.65 11.26 67.60
CA ALA A 1110 -29.93 10.00 67.62
C ALA A 1110 -30.86 8.82 67.93
N TYR A 1111 -30.61 7.69 67.27
CA TYR A 1111 -31.29 6.42 67.47
C TYR A 1111 -30.25 5.32 67.60
N ALA A 1112 -30.29 4.59 68.72
CA ALA A 1112 -29.53 3.36 68.95
C ALA A 1112 -30.38 2.12 68.62
N SER A 1113 -29.74 0.95 68.49
CA SER A 1113 -30.34 -0.28 67.99
C SER A 1113 -29.95 -1.52 68.79
N THR A 1114 -28.67 -1.93 68.79
CA THR A 1114 -28.13 -3.01 69.64
C THR A 1114 -26.63 -2.81 69.92
N GLY A 1115 -26.30 -2.39 71.14
CA GLY A 1115 -24.94 -2.31 71.67
C GLY A 1115 -24.98 -2.28 73.20
N ASN A 1116 -24.04 -1.55 73.81
CA ASN A 1116 -24.19 -0.92 75.12
C ASN A 1116 -23.94 0.58 74.90
N ASP A 1117 -24.97 1.29 74.46
CA ASP A 1117 -24.80 2.57 73.77
C ASP A 1117 -24.93 3.76 74.72
N THR A 1118 -24.06 4.77 74.54
CA THR A 1118 -23.97 5.93 75.45
C THR A 1118 -24.40 7.23 74.76
N ALA A 1119 -25.24 8.04 75.41
CA ALA A 1119 -25.70 9.35 74.93
C ALA A 1119 -25.40 10.47 75.93
N VAL A 1120 -24.45 11.36 75.60
CA VAL A 1120 -24.03 12.50 76.42
C VAL A 1120 -24.69 13.80 75.94
N PHE A 1121 -25.16 14.62 76.88
CA PHE A 1121 -25.81 15.91 76.64
C PHE A 1121 -25.15 17.03 77.45
N HIS A 1122 -24.75 18.10 76.77
CA HIS A 1122 -24.17 19.33 77.36
C HIS A 1122 -25.06 20.54 77.06
N ASP A 1123 -25.22 21.41 78.05
CA ASP A 1123 -26.12 22.58 78.01
C ASP A 1123 -25.60 23.75 77.14
N SER A 1124 -26.43 24.78 77.05
CA SER A 1124 -26.02 26.13 76.64
C SER A 1124 -25.78 27.03 77.87
N ALA A 1125 -25.38 28.29 77.66
CA ALA A 1125 -25.26 29.27 78.75
C ALA A 1125 -26.60 29.99 79.05
N GLY A 1126 -27.73 29.26 78.99
CA GLY A 1126 -29.09 29.75 79.17
C GLY A 1126 -29.96 28.76 79.95
N ASP A 1127 -31.19 29.15 80.31
CA ASP A 1127 -32.09 28.29 81.10
C ASP A 1127 -32.66 27.13 80.26
N ASP A 1128 -32.03 25.96 80.32
CA ASP A 1128 -32.35 24.79 79.50
C ASP A 1128 -33.16 23.71 80.26
N THR A 1129 -33.65 22.70 79.53
CA THR A 1129 -34.42 21.59 80.10
C THR A 1129 -33.98 20.24 79.54
N TYR A 1130 -33.55 19.35 80.43
CA TYR A 1130 -33.28 17.95 80.14
C TYR A 1130 -34.45 17.05 80.58
N ARG A 1131 -34.73 15.98 79.84
CA ARG A 1131 -35.74 14.96 80.19
C ARG A 1131 -35.28 13.58 79.77
N ALA A 1132 -35.23 12.63 80.71
CA ALA A 1132 -34.90 11.24 80.44
C ALA A 1132 -36.03 10.28 80.87
N PHE A 1133 -36.22 9.24 80.08
CA PHE A 1133 -37.18 8.14 80.25
C PHE A 1133 -36.44 6.83 79.94
N HIS A 1134 -37.00 5.70 80.33
CA HIS A 1134 -36.45 4.36 80.05
C HIS A 1134 -36.15 4.02 78.56
N ASP A 1135 -36.65 4.81 77.59
CA ASP A 1135 -36.49 4.57 76.15
C ASP A 1135 -35.90 5.77 75.38
N LYS A 1136 -35.66 6.92 76.04
CA LYS A 1136 -35.23 8.16 75.37
C LYS A 1136 -34.79 9.27 76.34
N ALA A 1137 -33.83 10.06 75.89
CA ALA A 1137 -33.40 11.31 76.51
C ALA A 1137 -33.57 12.49 75.54
N MET A 1138 -33.73 13.70 76.08
CA MET A 1138 -33.75 14.93 75.28
C MET A 1138 -33.30 16.15 76.08
N MET A 1139 -32.53 17.03 75.45
CA MET A 1139 -32.17 18.35 75.96
C MET A 1139 -32.72 19.42 75.01
N SER A 1140 -33.36 20.44 75.57
CA SER A 1140 -34.01 21.49 74.78
C SER A 1140 -33.78 22.86 75.39
N GLY A 1141 -33.38 23.81 74.56
CA GLY A 1141 -33.02 25.16 74.97
C GLY A 1141 -33.42 26.25 74.00
N ALA A 1142 -32.81 27.42 74.11
CA ALA A 1142 -33.07 28.56 73.25
C ALA A 1142 -32.44 28.40 71.84
N GLY A 1143 -33.13 27.67 70.96
CA GLY A 1143 -32.77 27.54 69.54
C GLY A 1143 -32.24 26.15 69.12
N PHE A 1144 -32.07 25.24 70.07
CA PHE A 1144 -31.63 23.86 69.85
C PHE A 1144 -32.54 22.83 70.53
N TYR A 1145 -32.62 21.64 69.94
CA TYR A 1145 -33.32 20.48 70.47
C TYR A 1145 -32.53 19.21 70.14
N ASN A 1146 -31.90 18.60 71.15
CA ASN A 1146 -31.15 17.36 71.01
C ASN A 1146 -31.97 16.21 71.60
N TYR A 1147 -32.02 15.07 70.91
CA TYR A 1147 -32.83 13.92 71.27
C TYR A 1147 -32.05 12.63 71.02
N ALA A 1148 -32.08 11.70 71.97
CA ALA A 1148 -31.51 10.36 71.84
C ALA A 1148 -32.55 9.31 72.23
N ARG A 1149 -32.54 8.15 71.57
CA ARG A 1149 -33.52 7.08 71.76
C ARG A 1149 -32.87 5.70 71.75
N LEU A 1150 -33.31 4.84 72.68
CA LEU A 1150 -32.85 3.45 72.89
C LEU A 1150 -31.37 3.27 73.28
N PHE A 1151 -30.68 4.34 73.70
CA PHE A 1151 -29.35 4.25 74.31
C PHE A 1151 -29.48 3.69 75.74
N ASP A 1152 -28.61 2.74 76.10
CA ASP A 1152 -28.59 2.09 77.41
C ASP A 1152 -28.14 3.05 78.52
N GLN A 1153 -27.25 3.99 78.22
CA GLN A 1153 -26.72 4.96 79.18
C GLN A 1153 -26.92 6.37 78.66
N THR A 1154 -27.55 7.25 79.43
CA THR A 1154 -27.68 8.67 79.06
C THR A 1154 -27.20 9.59 80.19
N TRP A 1155 -26.24 10.45 79.87
CA TRP A 1155 -25.59 11.36 80.82
C TRP A 1155 -25.87 12.80 80.40
N ALA A 1156 -26.28 13.66 81.32
CA ALA A 1156 -26.43 15.09 81.04
C ALA A 1156 -25.66 15.95 82.04
N THR A 1157 -24.97 16.98 81.55
CA THR A 1157 -24.24 17.96 82.38
C THR A 1157 -24.78 19.36 82.14
N SER A 1158 -25.07 20.06 83.25
CA SER A 1158 -25.33 21.50 83.30
C SER A 1158 -24.04 22.25 83.64
N THR A 1159 -23.88 23.47 83.14
CA THR A 1159 -22.72 24.32 83.36
C THR A 1159 -23.11 25.77 83.67
N GLN A 1160 -24.11 26.37 82.99
CA GLN A 1160 -24.45 27.80 83.14
C GLN A 1160 -25.93 28.15 82.84
N GLY A 1161 -26.86 27.77 83.72
CA GLY A 1161 -28.26 28.24 83.67
C GLY A 1161 -29.04 28.05 84.98
N ASN A 1162 -30.37 28.12 84.91
CA ASN A 1162 -31.30 27.67 85.97
C ASN A 1162 -31.94 26.33 85.59
N ASP A 1163 -31.10 25.40 85.16
CA ASP A 1163 -31.49 24.25 84.33
C ASP A 1163 -32.33 23.22 85.07
N THR A 1164 -33.29 22.64 84.35
CA THR A 1164 -34.21 21.65 84.92
C THR A 1164 -34.09 20.30 84.25
N ALA A 1165 -33.54 19.32 84.96
CA ALA A 1165 -33.61 17.90 84.62
C ALA A 1165 -34.94 17.28 85.09
N LYS A 1166 -35.48 16.35 84.29
CA LYS A 1166 -36.68 15.57 84.61
C LYS A 1166 -36.47 14.09 84.30
N LEU A 1167 -36.42 13.26 85.34
CA LEU A 1167 -36.18 11.82 85.23
C LEU A 1167 -37.50 11.08 85.45
N TYR A 1168 -37.85 10.17 84.54
CA TYR A 1168 -39.10 9.42 84.55
C TYR A 1168 -38.84 7.92 84.64
N ASP A 1169 -39.52 7.27 85.57
CA ASP A 1169 -39.53 5.83 85.81
C ASP A 1169 -40.03 5.00 84.61
N SER A 1170 -39.69 3.71 84.65
CA SER A 1170 -40.20 2.67 83.78
C SER A 1170 -41.44 1.99 84.37
N VAL A 1171 -41.80 0.81 83.85
CA VAL A 1171 -42.84 -0.05 84.46
C VAL A 1171 -42.25 -1.09 85.44
N GLY A 1172 -40.92 -1.21 85.49
CA GLY A 1172 -40.17 -2.08 86.40
C GLY A 1172 -39.91 -1.40 87.75
N ASN A 1173 -39.07 -2.00 88.59
CA ASN A 1173 -38.57 -1.34 89.79
C ASN A 1173 -37.29 -0.59 89.45
N ASP A 1174 -37.27 0.72 89.66
CA ASP A 1174 -36.11 1.55 89.37
C ASP A 1174 -35.49 2.15 90.66
N ILE A 1175 -34.23 2.57 90.58
CA ILE A 1175 -33.44 3.09 91.72
C ILE A 1175 -32.94 4.48 91.36
N LEU A 1176 -33.37 5.50 92.13
CA LEU A 1176 -32.77 6.83 92.06
C LEU A 1176 -31.70 6.98 93.15
N GLN A 1177 -30.47 7.31 92.75
CA GLN A 1177 -29.37 7.65 93.64
C GLN A 1177 -29.05 9.15 93.48
N ALA A 1178 -28.78 9.87 94.57
CA ALA A 1178 -28.46 11.30 94.51
C ALA A 1178 -27.41 11.70 95.56
N ALA A 1179 -26.29 12.28 95.11
CA ALA A 1179 -25.18 12.71 95.96
C ALA A 1179 -24.38 13.88 95.34
N GLY A 1180 -24.27 14.99 96.07
CA GLY A 1180 -23.63 16.23 95.61
C GLY A 1180 -24.41 16.86 94.45
N ASP A 1181 -23.68 17.16 93.38
CA ASP A 1181 -24.23 17.68 92.12
C ASP A 1181 -24.81 16.58 91.19
N GLU A 1182 -24.61 15.31 91.52
CA GLU A 1182 -24.93 14.14 90.66
C GLU A 1182 -26.19 13.40 91.13
N MET A 1183 -27.06 13.04 90.18
CA MET A 1183 -28.23 12.19 90.40
C MET A 1183 -28.43 11.21 89.25
N ASP A 1184 -28.67 9.95 89.56
CA ASP A 1184 -28.74 8.84 88.62
C ASP A 1184 -30.00 8.01 88.83
N LEU A 1185 -30.77 7.78 87.76
CA LEU A 1185 -31.94 6.90 87.74
C LEU A 1185 -31.63 5.62 86.95
N VAL A 1186 -31.36 4.53 87.67
CA VAL A 1186 -31.03 3.22 87.09
C VAL A 1186 -32.25 2.32 87.08
N GLY A 1187 -32.54 1.74 85.91
CA GLY A 1187 -33.47 0.63 85.75
C GLY A 1187 -32.78 -0.67 85.31
N ASN A 1188 -33.57 -1.66 84.92
CA ASN A 1188 -33.02 -2.97 84.50
C ASN A 1188 -32.42 -2.95 83.08
N THR A 1189 -32.66 -1.89 82.32
CA THR A 1189 -32.27 -1.73 80.89
C THR A 1189 -31.95 -0.27 80.53
N PHE A 1190 -31.64 0.57 81.51
CA PHE A 1190 -31.25 1.97 81.28
C PHE A 1190 -30.52 2.55 82.51
N ASP A 1191 -29.64 3.50 82.26
CA ASP A 1191 -28.88 4.33 83.21
C ASP A 1191 -29.08 5.80 82.80
N ASN A 1192 -29.51 6.67 83.70
CA ASN A 1192 -29.94 8.03 83.39
C ASN A 1192 -29.36 9.03 84.42
N CYS A 1193 -28.06 9.34 84.26
CA CYS A 1193 -27.32 10.25 85.13
C CYS A 1193 -27.43 11.72 84.69
N VAL A 1194 -27.54 12.63 85.66
CA VAL A 1194 -27.56 14.08 85.49
C VAL A 1194 -26.66 14.77 86.51
N ASN A 1195 -25.92 15.79 86.08
CA ASN A 1195 -24.91 16.47 86.90
C ASN A 1195 -25.04 18.00 86.83
N ASN A 1196 -24.82 18.69 87.97
CA ASN A 1196 -24.84 20.15 88.14
C ASN A 1196 -26.16 20.89 87.79
N PHE A 1197 -27.29 20.21 87.62
CA PHE A 1197 -28.56 20.87 87.29
C PHE A 1197 -29.09 21.69 88.48
N ALA A 1198 -29.49 22.94 88.24
CA ALA A 1198 -30.06 23.80 89.28
C ALA A 1198 -31.35 23.20 89.89
N LYS A 1199 -32.12 22.45 89.11
CA LYS A 1199 -33.30 21.69 89.55
C LYS A 1199 -33.34 20.29 88.95
N VAL A 1200 -33.62 19.29 89.78
CA VAL A 1200 -33.89 17.90 89.32
C VAL A 1200 -35.27 17.45 89.80
N MET A 1201 -36.07 16.89 88.90
CA MET A 1201 -37.43 16.40 89.19
C MET A 1201 -37.54 14.91 88.84
N ALA A 1202 -37.73 14.05 89.84
CA ALA A 1202 -37.84 12.61 89.65
C ALA A 1202 -39.30 12.14 89.80
N TYR A 1203 -39.79 11.41 88.80
CA TYR A 1203 -41.17 10.93 88.69
C TYR A 1203 -41.21 9.39 88.83
N SER A 1204 -42.01 8.88 89.78
CA SER A 1204 -42.40 7.46 89.95
C SER A 1204 -43.90 7.35 89.70
N THR A 1205 -44.28 7.06 88.47
CA THR A 1205 -45.61 7.33 87.89
C THR A 1205 -46.10 6.29 86.88
N ASN A 1206 -45.25 5.37 86.45
CA ASN A 1206 -45.47 4.40 85.39
C ASN A 1206 -45.53 2.95 85.90
N GLY A 1207 -44.92 2.60 87.04
CA GLY A 1207 -45.08 1.26 87.62
C GLY A 1207 -44.34 0.98 88.93
N GLY A 1208 -43.76 -0.22 89.02
CA GLY A 1208 -42.65 -0.50 89.93
C GLY A 1208 -42.90 -0.65 91.43
N THR A 1209 -41.78 -0.50 92.13
CA THR A 1209 -41.61 -0.33 93.58
C THR A 1209 -40.28 0.39 93.72
N ASP A 1210 -40.32 1.68 93.40
CA ASP A 1210 -39.12 2.45 93.14
C ASP A 1210 -38.49 2.93 94.44
N THR A 1211 -37.17 2.89 94.50
CA THR A 1211 -36.40 3.23 95.71
C THR A 1211 -35.55 4.45 95.44
N VAL A 1212 -35.32 5.27 96.48
CA VAL A 1212 -34.61 6.54 96.30
C VAL A 1212 -33.69 6.84 97.47
N ASP A 1213 -32.38 6.66 97.23
CA ASP A 1213 -31.32 6.96 98.19
C ASP A 1213 -30.76 8.36 97.92
N VAL A 1214 -30.87 9.23 98.93
CA VAL A 1214 -30.58 10.66 98.79
C VAL A 1214 -29.66 11.08 99.92
N GLN A 1215 -28.44 11.45 99.54
CA GLN A 1215 -27.44 11.98 100.45
C GLN A 1215 -27.59 13.51 100.56
N ALA A 1216 -26.51 14.24 100.86
CA ALA A 1216 -26.54 15.70 100.64
C ALA A 1216 -26.52 15.96 99.13
N THR A 1217 -27.40 16.84 98.64
CA THR A 1217 -27.51 17.23 97.23
C THR A 1217 -27.49 18.75 97.10
N ASP A 1218 -26.80 19.27 96.09
CA ASP A 1218 -26.63 20.72 95.91
C ASP A 1218 -27.70 21.34 94.97
N SER A 1219 -28.37 20.51 94.16
CA SER A 1219 -29.53 20.88 93.33
C SER A 1219 -30.84 21.06 94.11
N VAL A 1220 -31.80 21.81 93.55
CA VAL A 1220 -33.20 21.83 94.02
C VAL A 1220 -33.91 20.53 93.59
N PHE A 1221 -33.85 19.51 94.44
CA PHE A 1221 -34.46 18.21 94.18
C PHE A 1221 -35.97 18.16 94.48
N GLN A 1222 -36.76 17.51 93.61
CA GLN A 1222 -38.20 17.32 93.77
C GLN A 1222 -38.66 15.91 93.36
N LYS A 1223 -39.03 15.08 94.35
CA LYS A 1223 -39.74 13.81 94.13
C LYS A 1223 -41.22 14.03 93.80
N ILE A 1224 -41.74 13.26 92.85
CA ILE A 1224 -43.15 13.22 92.44
C ILE A 1224 -43.55 11.75 92.27
N GLY A 1225 -44.65 11.32 92.87
CA GLY A 1225 -45.10 9.93 92.81
C GLY A 1225 -44.68 9.05 93.99
N ASP A 1226 -44.89 7.74 93.87
CA ASP A 1226 -44.94 6.79 95.01
C ASP A 1226 -43.57 6.14 95.33
N TRP A 1227 -42.53 6.98 95.38
CA TRP A 1227 -41.18 6.59 95.79
C TRP A 1227 -41.10 6.06 97.24
N SER A 1228 -40.45 4.91 97.43
CA SER A 1228 -40.24 4.24 98.73
C SER A 1228 -38.95 4.64 99.47
#